data_AF-A0A3A8L3N7-F1
#
_entry.id   AF-A0A3A8L3N7-F1
#
_cell.length_a   1.000
_cell.length_b   1.000
_cell.length_c   1.000
_cell.angle_alpha   90.00
_cell.angle_beta   90.00
_cell.angle_gamma   90.00
#
_symmetry.space_group_name_H-M   'P 1'
#
loop_
_entity.id
_entity.type
_entity.pdbx_description
1 polymer ?
#
loop_
_entity_poly.entity_id
_entity_poly.type
_entity_poly.pdbx_seq_one_letter_code
_entity_poly.pdbx_strand_id
1 'polypeptide(L)'
;MVKITRSPAPKLSQVLKADVPVTKAPAAAVPSRAPSSASSMAAPVAAGPKAPAQQQVGQQVAALPEGPLRQALLQVLSGALPASVVATATQAIAGFSPAQQKELSTLLSKAGVSAKASPRADAGAERVFLFKAIASGATGATLARLAEQIRGRPPTNQAFSFNPMAAMASKSKANASPAEAAATKLKAAMDDIWGTDEAAVLKVLEDVDPALLPQVAERYEKLTTTPLREALHLELEGPDLKRALAALARMVSTAPAAPAAPAAPAAPVQAPVKAAATTPTSAPDIQKNLDAIQVTSRDEGTIKRGNAVELNDLIPVNIATWKPPKAKLYGPLKDAVKARNTAQAALDKATTEPAKKAAQAKLEAADKKVTAEGEKVKTWLKDHLGSNPGLHRANDAVKHAEERVATLEKKHAKAKVPKDAKEAETLKQSQKAELDAARAKLTEAQDHQKTVKDGLLARVAAYTPMVDVPQIRSDVTVDGRTVRMRDGRETAYTNSWKAVDGGAVAGDSADIVGTELEKSGISEDRQKILASISGLEGTFSKVNTWDTGRVSWGFTQWTLGKDGNGTLADFMRDLKKTDPTQYEKSFGKYGLDIDAKGVVLTRADGSVLKGVEAAEAIRTDVKLSAVYMAAGADPAMQQAQIRFANEGKISGTRERSVSVTGKDAHGEPVKAKLHLKDVVTSEYGNAIMTDLAVNAGSGGRVAAAALEKYVKDKGVDPAKVKDWGPDAEKAIIAALEHASRSERLKHHREAGFSKEPNTFAD
;
A
#
# COMPACT_ATOMS: atom_id res chain seq x y z
N MET A 1 -46.81 -4.26 -39.84
CA MET A 1 -47.47 -3.05 -39.32
C MET A 1 -48.14 -3.41 -38.01
N VAL A 2 -47.55 -3.00 -36.88
CA VAL A 2 -48.16 -3.08 -35.54
C VAL A 2 -47.89 -1.73 -34.87
N LYS A 3 -48.95 -0.97 -34.60
CA LYS A 3 -48.94 0.33 -33.92
C LYS A 3 -48.72 0.09 -32.43
N ILE A 4 -47.65 0.64 -31.86
CA ILE A 4 -47.46 0.72 -30.41
C ILE A 4 -47.75 2.16 -30.00
N THR A 5 -48.86 2.36 -29.30
CA THR A 5 -49.29 3.61 -28.67
C THR A 5 -48.52 3.83 -27.36
N ARG A 6 -47.93 5.02 -27.19
CA ARG A 6 -47.28 5.46 -25.94
C ARG A 6 -48.29 6.11 -25.00
N SER A 7 -48.23 5.77 -23.71
CA SER A 7 -48.93 6.47 -22.63
C SER A 7 -48.26 7.83 -22.31
N PRO A 8 -49.01 8.85 -21.86
CA PRO A 8 -48.47 10.17 -21.55
C PRO A 8 -47.79 10.24 -20.17
N ALA A 9 -46.80 11.13 -20.06
CA ALA A 9 -46.01 11.40 -18.85
C ALA A 9 -46.84 12.07 -17.73
N PRO A 10 -46.47 11.86 -16.44
CA PRO A 10 -47.16 12.49 -15.32
C PRO A 10 -46.88 13.99 -15.21
N LYS A 11 -47.93 14.74 -14.88
CA LYS A 11 -47.92 16.21 -14.68
C LYS A 11 -47.20 16.57 -13.37
N LEU A 12 -46.34 17.57 -13.44
CA LEU A 12 -45.72 18.25 -12.29
C LEU A 12 -46.78 19.08 -11.55
N SER A 13 -46.95 18.80 -10.27
CA SER A 13 -47.80 19.57 -9.35
C SER A 13 -47.12 20.86 -8.93
N GLN A 14 -47.88 21.95 -9.02
CA GLN A 14 -47.52 23.30 -8.62
C GLN A 14 -47.25 23.39 -7.12
N VAL A 15 -46.12 24.00 -6.73
CA VAL A 15 -45.87 24.44 -5.35
C VAL A 15 -46.37 25.88 -5.21
N LEU A 16 -47.22 26.08 -4.21
CA LEU A 16 -47.83 27.34 -3.82
C LEU A 16 -46.80 28.33 -3.27
N LYS A 17 -46.95 29.59 -3.70
CA LYS A 17 -46.29 30.77 -3.16
C LYS A 17 -46.74 31.02 -1.73
N ALA A 18 -45.81 31.36 -0.84
CA ALA A 18 -46.10 31.96 0.46
C ALA A 18 -45.34 33.28 0.60
N ASP A 19 -46.05 34.28 1.09
CA ASP A 19 -45.72 35.70 1.08
C ASP A 19 -44.59 36.11 2.03
N VAL A 20 -43.89 37.15 1.60
CA VAL A 20 -42.89 37.93 2.34
C VAL A 20 -43.58 39.03 3.14
N PRO A 21 -43.11 39.37 4.36
CA PRO A 21 -43.20 40.73 4.84
C PRO A 21 -41.84 41.42 4.82
N VAL A 22 -41.87 42.56 4.14
CA VAL A 22 -40.83 43.59 3.98
C VAL A 22 -40.55 44.26 5.32
N THR A 23 -39.27 44.39 5.70
CA THR A 23 -38.84 45.46 6.62
C THR A 23 -37.56 46.14 6.14
N LYS A 24 -37.66 47.48 6.17
CA LYS A 24 -36.76 48.53 5.69
C LYS A 24 -35.31 48.43 6.17
N ALA A 25 -34.39 48.72 5.25
CA ALA A 25 -33.04 49.20 5.55
C ALA A 25 -33.03 50.68 5.93
N PRO A 26 -31.99 51.15 6.66
CA PRO A 26 -31.49 52.49 6.45
C PRO A 26 -29.99 52.54 6.11
N ALA A 27 -29.74 53.42 5.15
CA ALA A 27 -28.60 54.22 4.75
C ALA A 27 -27.20 54.05 5.40
N ALA A 28 -26.23 54.17 4.50
CA ALA A 28 -24.80 54.31 4.70
C ALA A 28 -24.37 55.57 5.47
N ALA A 29 -23.26 55.44 6.20
CA ALA A 29 -22.36 56.55 6.50
C ALA A 29 -20.91 56.03 6.54
N VAL A 30 -20.06 56.64 5.72
CA VAL A 30 -18.59 56.51 5.73
C VAL A 30 -18.04 57.42 6.83
N PRO A 31 -16.96 57.04 7.52
CA PRO A 31 -15.83 57.97 7.56
C PRO A 31 -14.46 57.31 7.44
N SER A 32 -13.60 58.00 6.69
CA SER A 32 -12.14 57.92 6.69
C SER A 32 -11.52 58.26 8.05
N ARG A 33 -10.40 57.61 8.45
CA ARG A 33 -9.08 58.23 8.75
C ARG A 33 -8.13 57.27 9.53
N ALA A 34 -6.95 57.04 8.92
CA ALA A 34 -5.58 56.84 9.44
C ALA A 34 -5.25 55.84 10.60
N PRO A 35 -4.01 55.29 10.64
CA PRO A 35 -3.65 54.15 11.50
C PRO A 35 -3.07 54.59 12.85
N SER A 36 -3.38 53.83 13.91
CA SER A 36 -2.63 53.89 15.17
C SER A 36 -2.53 52.53 15.83
N SER A 37 -1.29 52.14 16.10
CA SER A 37 -0.86 51.09 17.02
C SER A 37 -1.32 51.35 18.45
N ALA A 38 -1.92 50.36 19.12
CA ALA A 38 -1.77 50.08 20.56
C ALA A 38 -2.65 48.88 21.00
N SER A 39 -2.02 47.91 21.65
CA SER A 39 -2.66 46.86 22.44
C SER A 39 -3.55 47.41 23.54
N SER A 40 -4.73 46.80 23.76
CA SER A 40 -5.36 46.77 25.08
C SER A 40 -6.21 45.50 25.24
N MET A 41 -6.15 44.95 26.45
CA MET A 41 -6.75 43.69 26.87
C MET A 41 -8.27 43.82 27.00
N ALA A 42 -9.01 42.92 26.35
CA ALA A 42 -10.45 42.80 26.53
C ALA A 42 -10.79 42.00 27.80
N ALA A 43 -11.74 42.50 28.59
CA ALA A 43 -12.31 41.83 29.75
C ALA A 43 -13.11 40.57 29.36
N PRO A 44 -13.19 39.52 30.21
CA PRO A 44 -13.83 38.27 29.86
C PRO A 44 -15.36 38.42 29.82
N VAL A 45 -15.96 37.92 28.74
CA VAL A 45 -17.40 37.75 28.56
C VAL A 45 -17.91 36.71 29.56
N ALA A 46 -18.99 37.03 30.29
CA ALA A 46 -19.61 36.11 31.25
C ALA A 46 -20.16 34.85 30.54
N ALA A 47 -19.75 33.67 31.02
CA ALA A 47 -20.19 32.39 30.50
C ALA A 47 -21.70 32.17 30.74
N GLY A 48 -22.43 31.75 29.71
CA GLY A 48 -23.84 31.38 29.81
C GLY A 48 -24.10 30.18 30.76
N PRO A 49 -25.36 29.89 31.09
CA PRO A 49 -25.72 28.82 32.02
C PRO A 49 -25.21 27.44 31.53
N LYS A 50 -24.45 26.75 32.38
CA LYS A 50 -23.90 25.40 32.09
C LYS A 50 -25.03 24.37 31.95
N ALA A 51 -24.83 23.38 31.09
CA ALA A 51 -25.79 22.28 30.89
C ALA A 51 -26.04 21.49 32.20
N PRO A 52 -27.25 20.96 32.45
CA PRO A 52 -27.60 20.25 33.70
C PRO A 52 -26.64 19.12 34.09
N ALA A 53 -26.13 18.36 33.12
CA ALA A 53 -25.16 17.29 33.34
C ALA A 53 -23.81 17.80 33.87
N GLN A 54 -23.35 18.97 33.43
CA GLN A 54 -22.12 19.60 33.96
C GLN A 54 -22.31 20.13 35.39
N GLN A 55 -23.52 20.55 35.75
CA GLN A 55 -23.82 21.01 37.12
C GLN A 55 -23.81 19.84 38.11
N GLN A 56 -24.42 18.71 37.77
CA GLN A 56 -24.41 17.51 38.61
C GLN A 56 -22.99 16.97 38.83
N VAL A 57 -22.19 16.85 37.77
CA VAL A 57 -20.79 16.42 37.88
C VAL A 57 -19.96 17.45 38.64
N GLY A 58 -20.25 18.75 38.47
CA GLY A 58 -19.63 19.81 39.26
C GLY A 58 -19.87 19.68 40.77
N GLN A 59 -21.07 19.26 41.19
CA GLN A 59 -21.39 18.98 42.60
C GLN A 59 -20.64 17.73 43.12
N GLN A 60 -20.52 16.67 42.30
CA GLN A 60 -19.74 15.47 42.65
C GLN A 60 -18.24 15.79 42.83
N VAL A 61 -17.68 16.60 41.95
CA VAL A 61 -16.28 17.07 42.06
C VAL A 61 -16.11 17.99 43.27
N ALA A 62 -17.12 18.80 43.61
CA ALA A 62 -17.10 19.69 44.77
C ALA A 62 -17.11 18.94 46.12
N ALA A 63 -17.62 17.71 46.16
CA ALA A 63 -17.62 16.85 47.34
C ALA A 63 -16.24 16.24 47.65
N LEU A 64 -15.27 16.33 46.74
CA LEU A 64 -13.88 15.92 47.00
C LEU A 64 -13.19 16.94 47.95
N PRO A 65 -12.23 16.48 48.78
CA PRO A 65 -11.41 17.38 49.59
C PRO A 65 -10.75 18.49 48.76
N GLU A 66 -10.65 19.69 49.31
CA GLU A 66 -9.96 20.79 48.64
C GLU A 66 -8.47 20.46 48.42
N GLY A 67 -8.01 20.66 47.19
CA GLY A 67 -6.63 20.39 46.81
C GLY A 67 -6.40 20.29 45.29
N PRO A 68 -5.16 19.96 44.86
CA PRO A 68 -4.77 19.90 43.45
C PRO A 68 -5.65 18.98 42.60
N LEU A 69 -6.13 17.89 43.19
CA LEU A 69 -6.98 16.90 42.54
C LEU A 69 -8.36 17.48 42.16
N ARG A 70 -9.04 18.14 43.12
CA ARG A 70 -10.32 18.82 42.88
C ARG A 70 -10.16 19.95 41.86
N GLN A 71 -9.09 20.74 41.97
CA GLN A 71 -8.81 21.83 41.03
C GLN A 71 -8.57 21.32 39.60
N ALA A 72 -7.81 20.23 39.44
CA ALA A 72 -7.56 19.62 38.14
C ALA A 72 -8.83 19.05 37.48
N LEU A 73 -9.71 18.41 38.26
CA LEU A 73 -11.01 17.92 37.75
C LEU A 73 -11.93 19.08 37.34
N LEU A 74 -12.00 20.16 38.13
CA LEU A 74 -12.78 21.35 37.76
C LEU A 74 -12.25 22.03 36.50
N GLN A 75 -10.93 22.12 36.33
CA GLN A 75 -10.32 22.66 35.12
C GLN A 75 -10.65 21.80 33.90
N VAL A 76 -10.57 20.48 34.01
CA VAL A 76 -10.83 19.58 32.88
C VAL A 76 -12.33 19.53 32.52
N LEU A 77 -13.21 19.63 33.52
CA LEU A 77 -14.66 19.77 33.33
C LEU A 77 -15.04 21.08 32.62
N SER A 78 -14.23 22.13 32.74
CA SER A 78 -14.54 23.44 32.15
C SER A 78 -14.37 23.53 30.63
N GLY A 79 -13.87 22.48 29.96
CA GLY A 79 -13.82 22.47 28.49
C GLY A 79 -12.96 21.40 27.81
N ALA A 80 -12.34 20.48 28.56
CA ALA A 80 -11.36 19.54 28.01
C ALA A 80 -11.79 18.06 28.02
N LEU A 81 -12.80 17.69 28.82
CA LEU A 81 -13.41 16.35 28.79
C LEU A 81 -14.95 16.41 28.88
N PRO A 82 -15.66 15.42 28.30
CA PRO A 82 -17.08 15.22 28.53
C PRO A 82 -17.39 15.01 30.02
N ALA A 83 -18.54 15.51 30.49
CA ALA A 83 -18.97 15.40 31.88
C ALA A 83 -19.02 13.94 32.37
N SER A 84 -19.41 13.01 31.50
CA SER A 84 -19.43 11.57 31.79
C SER A 84 -18.05 11.01 32.13
N VAL A 85 -17.01 11.41 31.39
CA VAL A 85 -15.62 10.97 31.64
C VAL A 85 -15.10 11.53 32.97
N VAL A 86 -15.43 12.80 33.26
CA VAL A 86 -15.07 13.42 34.55
C VAL A 86 -15.80 12.73 35.71
N ALA A 87 -17.07 12.36 35.54
CA ALA A 87 -17.83 11.61 36.54
C ALA A 87 -17.20 10.24 36.83
N THR A 88 -16.89 9.46 35.77
CA THR A 88 -16.23 8.15 35.91
C THR A 88 -14.86 8.26 36.57
N ALA A 89 -14.05 9.26 36.18
CA ALA A 89 -12.76 9.50 36.83
C ALA A 89 -12.93 9.87 38.31
N THR A 90 -13.88 10.75 38.64
CA THR A 90 -14.19 11.17 40.02
C THR A 90 -14.58 9.97 40.88
N GLN A 91 -15.44 9.09 40.36
CA GLN A 91 -15.85 7.86 41.04
C GLN A 91 -14.69 6.88 41.24
N ALA A 92 -13.85 6.68 40.22
CA ALA A 92 -12.67 5.82 40.33
C ALA A 92 -11.68 6.36 41.38
N ILE A 93 -11.47 7.67 41.44
CA ILE A 93 -10.58 8.34 42.40
C ILE A 93 -11.11 8.21 43.83
N ALA A 94 -12.43 8.25 44.03
CA ALA A 94 -13.03 8.03 45.36
C ALA A 94 -12.70 6.62 45.91
N GLY A 95 -12.47 5.64 45.03
CA GLY A 95 -12.03 4.30 45.40
C GLY A 95 -10.51 4.14 45.62
N PHE A 96 -9.70 5.17 45.42
CA PHE A 96 -8.25 5.10 45.61
C PHE A 96 -7.87 5.15 47.10
N SER A 97 -6.83 4.40 47.47
CA SER A 97 -6.23 4.51 48.81
C SER A 97 -5.60 5.89 49.03
N PRO A 98 -5.39 6.33 50.28
CA PRO A 98 -4.72 7.61 50.57
C PRO A 98 -3.34 7.74 49.90
N ALA A 99 -2.60 6.63 49.77
CA ALA A 99 -1.31 6.60 49.07
C ALA A 99 -1.47 6.85 47.57
N GLN A 100 -2.46 6.23 46.92
CA GLN A 100 -2.74 6.41 45.49
C GLN A 100 -3.26 7.82 45.20
N GLN A 101 -4.07 8.41 46.08
CA GLN A 101 -4.52 9.79 45.95
C GLN A 101 -3.34 10.78 46.08
N LYS A 102 -2.41 10.52 47.01
CA LYS A 102 -1.18 11.31 47.17
C LYS A 102 -0.25 11.20 45.95
N GLU A 103 -0.12 10.01 45.38
CA GLU A 103 0.67 9.77 44.16
C GLU A 103 0.06 10.49 42.95
N LEU A 104 -1.25 10.37 42.74
CA LEU A 104 -1.97 11.09 41.70
C LEU A 104 -1.85 12.61 41.86
N SER A 105 -2.03 13.11 43.09
CA SER A 105 -1.83 14.53 43.39
C SER A 105 -0.40 15.00 43.04
N THR A 106 0.61 14.16 43.29
CA THR A 106 2.01 14.43 42.92
C THR A 106 2.19 14.46 41.40
N LEU A 107 1.58 13.53 40.65
CA LEU A 107 1.62 13.49 39.19
C LEU A 107 0.93 14.72 38.58
N LEU A 108 -0.26 15.08 39.07
CA LEU A 108 -0.98 16.26 38.62
C LEU A 108 -0.24 17.56 38.97
N SER A 109 0.39 17.62 40.14
CA SER A 109 1.23 18.77 40.52
C SER A 109 2.43 18.94 39.57
N LYS A 110 3.05 17.85 39.15
CA LYS A 110 4.10 17.83 38.10
C LYS A 110 3.55 18.22 36.73
N ALA A 111 2.31 17.87 36.43
CA ALA A 111 1.55 18.31 35.26
C ALA A 111 0.99 19.75 35.41
N GLY A 112 1.66 20.62 36.17
CA GLY A 112 1.36 22.06 36.24
C GLY A 112 0.16 22.46 37.12
N VAL A 113 -0.14 21.74 38.21
CA VAL A 113 -1.18 22.13 39.19
C VAL A 113 -0.59 22.79 40.45
N SER A 114 0.72 23.05 40.48
CA SER A 114 1.32 23.87 41.54
C SER A 114 1.03 25.36 41.29
N ALA A 115 0.46 26.05 42.28
CA ALA A 115 0.25 27.51 42.25
C ALA A 115 1.55 28.34 42.11
N LYS A 116 2.74 27.70 42.15
CA LYS A 116 4.06 28.36 42.13
C LYS A 116 4.92 28.06 40.89
N ALA A 117 4.45 27.30 39.89
CA ALA A 117 5.25 26.93 38.71
C ALA A 117 4.65 27.46 37.40
N SER A 118 5.48 28.00 36.49
CA SER A 118 5.05 28.36 35.13
C SER A 118 4.54 27.12 34.38
N PRO A 119 3.31 27.13 33.83
CA PRO A 119 2.73 25.95 33.20
C PRO A 119 3.47 25.62 31.90
N ARG A 120 3.86 24.35 31.75
CA ARG A 120 4.31 23.80 30.47
C ARG A 120 3.16 23.82 29.46
N ALA A 121 3.46 24.04 28.18
CA ALA A 121 2.45 24.10 27.11
C ALA A 121 1.63 22.80 26.97
N ASP A 122 2.14 21.66 27.44
CA ASP A 122 1.53 20.33 27.38
C ASP A 122 0.78 19.93 28.68
N ALA A 123 0.82 20.75 29.73
CA ALA A 123 0.26 20.43 31.04
C ALA A 123 -1.24 20.12 31.01
N GLY A 124 -2.01 20.81 30.15
CA GLY A 124 -3.44 20.53 29.96
C GLY A 124 -3.69 19.15 29.35
N ALA A 125 -2.89 18.76 28.35
CA ALA A 125 -3.02 17.47 27.67
C ALA A 125 -2.64 16.30 28.59
N GLU A 126 -1.58 16.45 29.41
CA GLU A 126 -1.18 15.45 30.41
C GLU A 126 -2.31 15.19 31.41
N ARG A 127 -2.98 16.24 31.92
CA ARG A 127 -4.12 16.09 32.85
C ARG A 127 -5.31 15.38 32.20
N VAL A 128 -5.69 15.78 31.00
CA VAL A 128 -6.78 15.16 30.24
C VAL A 128 -6.51 13.68 30.01
N PHE A 129 -5.27 13.34 29.65
CA PHE A 129 -4.88 11.96 29.45
C PHE A 129 -4.93 11.14 30.75
N LEU A 130 -4.37 11.66 31.84
CA LEU A 130 -4.37 10.96 33.13
C LEU A 130 -5.80 10.68 33.62
N PHE A 131 -6.73 11.63 33.47
CA PHE A 131 -8.13 11.40 33.83
C PHE A 131 -8.84 10.41 32.91
N LYS A 132 -8.54 10.39 31.60
CA LYS A 132 -9.03 9.33 30.71
C LYS A 132 -8.51 7.96 31.13
N ALA A 133 -7.22 7.85 31.44
CA ALA A 133 -6.61 6.59 31.89
C ALA A 133 -7.24 6.09 33.20
N ILE A 134 -7.49 6.99 34.15
CA ILE A 134 -8.19 6.67 35.41
C ILE A 134 -9.63 6.24 35.14
N ALA A 135 -10.37 6.94 34.27
CA ALA A 135 -11.71 6.56 33.87
C ALA A 135 -11.75 5.18 33.19
N SER A 136 -10.64 4.75 32.59
CA SER A 136 -10.44 3.41 32.02
C SER A 136 -9.80 2.40 32.99
N GLY A 137 -9.69 2.72 34.29
CA GLY A 137 -9.26 1.80 35.35
C GLY A 137 -7.76 1.81 35.69
N ALA A 138 -6.97 2.74 35.15
CA ALA A 138 -5.54 2.85 35.49
C ALA A 138 -5.31 3.39 36.90
N THR A 139 -4.45 2.72 37.69
CA THR A 139 -4.08 3.13 39.06
C THR A 139 -2.58 2.92 39.33
N GLY A 140 -2.05 3.53 40.40
CA GLY A 140 -0.69 3.30 40.94
C GLY A 140 0.43 3.33 39.89
N ALA A 141 1.25 2.27 39.86
CA ALA A 141 2.42 2.18 38.98
C ALA A 141 2.10 2.28 37.47
N THR A 142 0.92 1.84 37.04
CA THR A 142 0.48 2.00 35.64
C THR A 142 0.28 3.47 35.32
N LEU A 143 -0.33 4.22 36.23
CA LEU A 143 -0.58 5.65 36.07
C LEU A 143 0.72 6.47 36.11
N ALA A 144 1.67 6.10 36.98
CA ALA A 144 2.99 6.71 37.03
C ALA A 144 3.79 6.50 35.74
N ARG A 145 3.77 5.26 35.19
CA ARG A 145 4.42 4.93 33.91
C ARG A 145 3.83 5.73 32.76
N LEU A 146 2.51 5.83 32.72
CA LEU A 146 1.75 6.58 31.72
C LEU A 146 2.06 8.08 31.76
N ALA A 147 2.13 8.68 32.96
CA ALA A 147 2.55 10.06 33.13
C ALA A 147 3.97 10.30 32.59
N GLU A 148 4.90 9.39 32.89
CA GLU A 148 6.29 9.50 32.43
C GLU A 148 6.43 9.33 30.90
N GLN A 149 5.60 8.49 30.28
CA GLN A 149 5.61 8.27 28.82
C GLN A 149 5.18 9.50 28.01
N ILE A 150 4.34 10.35 28.60
CA ILE A 150 3.86 11.59 27.98
C ILE A 150 4.82 12.74 28.26
N ARG A 151 5.49 12.71 29.42
CA ARG A 151 6.44 13.73 29.84
C ARG A 151 7.66 13.76 28.90
N GLY A 152 7.73 14.78 28.04
CA GLY A 152 8.87 15.01 27.14
C GLY A 152 8.61 14.71 25.67
N ARG A 153 7.37 14.36 25.29
CA ARG A 153 6.95 14.31 23.88
C ARG A 153 6.41 15.69 23.46
N PRO A 154 6.79 16.21 22.27
CA PRO A 154 6.24 17.46 21.78
C PRO A 154 4.72 17.33 21.61
N PRO A 155 3.94 18.39 21.86
CA PRO A 155 2.48 18.37 21.68
C PRO A 155 2.18 18.23 20.19
N THR A 156 1.95 17.00 19.74
CA THR A 156 1.32 16.73 18.45
C THR A 156 -0.15 16.43 18.70
N ASN A 157 -1.03 16.88 17.81
CA ASN A 157 -2.49 16.73 17.90
C ASN A 157 -2.98 15.26 17.76
N GLN A 158 -2.18 14.26 18.12
CA GLN A 158 -2.59 12.86 18.13
C GLN A 158 -3.40 12.56 19.39
N ALA A 159 -4.64 12.12 19.21
CA ALA A 159 -5.46 11.60 20.30
C ALA A 159 -4.82 10.32 20.86
N PHE A 160 -4.41 10.35 22.13
CA PHE A 160 -3.94 9.17 22.83
C PHE A 160 -5.13 8.27 23.23
N SER A 161 -5.24 7.07 22.65
CA SER A 161 -6.18 6.02 23.07
C SER A 161 -5.49 4.99 23.98
N PHE A 162 -6.03 4.75 25.17
CA PHE A 162 -5.54 3.74 26.12
C PHE A 162 -6.21 2.39 25.87
N ASN A 163 -5.42 1.31 25.74
CA ASN A 163 -5.90 -0.08 25.67
C ASN A 163 -5.45 -0.85 26.94
N PRO A 164 -6.36 -1.22 27.86
CA PRO A 164 -6.01 -1.75 29.19
C PRO A 164 -5.37 -3.16 29.19
N MET A 165 -5.37 -3.89 28.07
CA MET A 165 -4.90 -5.28 28.01
C MET A 165 -3.39 -5.44 27.75
N ALA A 166 -2.69 -4.39 27.30
CA ALA A 166 -1.26 -4.48 26.96
C ALA A 166 -0.32 -4.60 28.18
N ALA A 167 -0.79 -4.22 29.37
CA ALA A 167 0.05 -4.20 30.58
C ALA A 167 0.26 -5.59 31.21
N MET A 168 -0.49 -6.63 30.81
CA MET A 168 -0.32 -7.99 31.33
C MET A 168 0.70 -8.84 30.55
N ALA A 169 1.16 -8.39 29.37
CA ALA A 169 1.98 -9.21 28.47
C ALA A 169 3.51 -9.16 28.73
N SER A 170 4.01 -8.36 29.68
CA SER A 170 5.46 -8.13 29.83
C SER A 170 6.23 -9.21 30.62
N LYS A 171 5.70 -10.42 30.75
CA LYS A 171 6.43 -11.59 31.28
C LYS A 171 6.57 -12.68 30.21
N SER A 172 7.31 -12.39 29.15
CA SER A 172 7.92 -13.43 28.31
C SER A 172 9.06 -12.83 27.49
N LYS A 173 10.25 -12.88 28.06
CA LYS A 173 11.52 -12.87 27.34
C LYS A 173 12.29 -14.08 27.86
N ALA A 174 11.98 -15.27 27.34
CA ALA A 174 12.81 -16.46 27.53
C ALA A 174 12.53 -17.50 26.44
N ASN A 175 13.60 -17.84 25.70
CA ASN A 175 13.82 -19.02 24.86
C ASN A 175 12.90 -19.24 23.64
N ALA A 176 13.28 -18.65 22.50
CA ALA A 176 12.78 -19.11 21.20
C ALA A 176 13.18 -20.58 20.99
N SER A 177 12.22 -21.41 20.55
CA SER A 177 12.48 -22.84 20.32
C SER A 177 13.53 -23.06 19.22
N PRO A 178 14.26 -24.20 19.19
CA PRO A 178 15.20 -24.48 18.10
C PRO A 178 14.57 -24.40 16.70
N ALA A 179 13.30 -24.79 16.57
CA ALA A 179 12.56 -24.70 15.32
C ALA A 179 12.26 -23.23 14.91
N GLU A 180 11.94 -22.38 15.86
CA GLU A 180 11.70 -20.95 15.64
C GLU A 180 12.99 -20.19 15.31
N ALA A 181 14.11 -20.57 15.94
CA ALA A 181 15.42 -20.04 15.61
C ALA A 181 15.86 -20.44 14.19
N ALA A 182 15.65 -21.69 13.79
CA ALA A 182 15.92 -22.16 12.43
C ALA A 182 15.02 -21.49 11.39
N ALA A 183 13.72 -21.38 11.66
CA ALA A 183 12.78 -20.67 10.79
C ALA A 183 13.14 -19.19 10.61
N THR A 184 13.57 -18.51 11.68
CA THR A 184 14.04 -17.11 11.62
C THR A 184 15.31 -16.98 10.80
N LYS A 185 16.24 -17.94 10.91
CA LYS A 185 17.46 -17.98 10.08
C LYS A 185 17.14 -18.22 8.60
N LEU A 186 16.20 -19.13 8.30
CA LEU A 186 15.73 -19.35 6.93
C LEU A 186 15.07 -18.10 6.36
N LYS A 187 14.23 -17.40 7.14
CA LYS A 187 13.61 -16.14 6.71
C LYS A 187 14.65 -15.06 6.44
N ALA A 188 15.59 -14.88 7.37
CA ALA A 188 16.67 -13.90 7.20
C ALA A 188 17.56 -14.24 6.00
N ALA A 189 17.75 -15.53 5.72
CA ALA A 189 18.47 -15.98 4.55
C ALA A 189 17.69 -15.67 3.26
N MET A 190 16.36 -15.79 3.24
CA MET A 190 15.53 -15.61 2.05
C MET A 190 15.09 -14.16 1.76
N ASP A 191 14.74 -13.39 2.79
CA ASP A 191 14.19 -12.02 2.68
C ASP A 191 15.25 -10.92 2.52
N ASP A 192 16.37 -11.26 1.90
CA ASP A 192 17.42 -10.27 1.70
C ASP A 192 17.04 -9.31 0.56
N ILE A 193 17.27 -7.99 0.75
CA ILE A 193 17.19 -6.94 -0.28
C ILE A 193 18.05 -7.31 -1.50
N TRP A 194 19.09 -8.11 -1.26
CA TRP A 194 20.01 -8.57 -2.28
C TRP A 194 19.78 -10.05 -2.65
N GLY A 195 18.70 -10.67 -2.15
CA GLY A 195 18.19 -12.01 -2.45
C GLY A 195 18.64 -13.16 -1.53
N THR A 196 17.90 -14.28 -1.53
CA THR A 196 18.19 -15.58 -0.86
C THR A 196 19.63 -16.14 -0.78
N ASP A 197 20.21 -16.18 0.42
CA ASP A 197 21.44 -16.90 0.77
C ASP A 197 21.24 -18.43 0.77
N GLU A 198 21.53 -19.06 -0.36
CA GLU A 198 21.31 -20.50 -0.58
C GLU A 198 22.15 -21.37 0.34
N ALA A 199 23.37 -20.92 0.70
CA ALA A 199 24.25 -21.64 1.60
C ALA A 199 23.74 -21.62 3.04
N ALA A 200 23.20 -20.49 3.51
CA ALA A 200 22.55 -20.39 4.81
C ALA A 200 21.24 -21.17 4.84
N VAL A 201 20.46 -21.14 3.75
CA VAL A 201 19.25 -21.98 3.63
C VAL A 201 19.60 -23.45 3.73
N LEU A 202 20.56 -23.93 2.92
CA LEU A 202 21.01 -25.32 2.93
C LEU A 202 21.59 -25.70 4.29
N LYS A 203 22.47 -24.87 4.87
CA LYS A 203 23.05 -25.11 6.19
C LYS A 203 21.98 -25.23 7.27
N VAL A 204 20.99 -24.32 7.29
CA VAL A 204 19.91 -24.40 8.27
C VAL A 204 19.06 -25.65 8.06
N LEU A 205 18.71 -25.99 6.80
CA LEU A 205 17.95 -27.20 6.53
C LEU A 205 18.73 -28.47 6.88
N GLU A 206 20.03 -28.52 6.58
CA GLU A 206 20.91 -29.68 6.79
C GLU A 206 21.25 -29.91 8.27
N ASP A 207 21.52 -28.84 9.01
CA ASP A 207 21.90 -28.86 10.43
C ASP A 207 20.69 -29.05 11.37
N VAL A 208 19.47 -28.74 10.91
CA VAL A 208 18.25 -28.98 11.70
C VAL A 208 17.95 -30.47 11.77
N ASP A 209 17.65 -30.95 12.99
CA ASP A 209 17.15 -32.32 13.22
C ASP A 209 15.96 -32.60 12.30
N PRO A 210 15.99 -33.66 11.48
CA PRO A 210 14.87 -34.03 10.61
C PRO A 210 13.52 -34.12 11.32
N ALA A 211 13.48 -34.49 12.60
CA ALA A 211 12.24 -34.52 13.39
C ALA A 211 11.64 -33.12 13.65
N LEU A 212 12.48 -32.08 13.58
CA LEU A 212 12.09 -30.68 13.76
C LEU A 212 11.78 -29.97 12.44
N LEU A 213 12.16 -30.51 11.29
CA LEU A 213 11.88 -29.90 9.97
C LEU A 213 10.40 -29.59 9.71
N PRO A 214 9.41 -30.41 10.11
CA PRO A 214 8.00 -30.03 10.00
C PRO A 214 7.67 -28.77 10.81
N GLN A 215 8.21 -28.69 12.04
CA GLN A 215 8.02 -27.52 12.91
C GLN A 215 8.78 -26.30 12.36
N VAL A 216 9.96 -26.49 11.78
CA VAL A 216 10.70 -25.39 11.12
C VAL A 216 9.96 -24.89 9.90
N ALA A 217 9.40 -25.77 9.07
CA ALA A 217 8.59 -25.40 7.91
C ALA A 217 7.33 -24.64 8.33
N GLU A 218 6.60 -25.15 9.34
CA GLU A 218 5.42 -24.48 9.91
C GLU A 218 5.77 -23.11 10.51
N ARG A 219 6.89 -23.02 11.25
CA ARG A 219 7.35 -21.76 11.85
C ARG A 219 7.84 -20.79 10.79
N TYR A 220 8.53 -21.27 9.76
CA TYR A 220 9.00 -20.45 8.65
C TYR A 220 7.81 -19.89 7.87
N GLU A 221 6.84 -20.74 7.52
CA GLU A 221 5.60 -20.32 6.87
C GLU A 221 4.82 -19.31 7.70
N LYS A 222 4.75 -19.49 9.03
CA LYS A 222 4.18 -18.47 9.94
C LYS A 222 4.97 -17.15 9.92
N LEU A 223 6.28 -17.19 9.71
CA LEU A 223 7.14 -16.00 9.70
C LEU A 223 7.16 -15.26 8.35
N THR A 224 7.07 -15.98 7.22
CA THR A 224 7.20 -15.42 5.85
C THR A 224 5.92 -15.44 5.05
N THR A 225 4.90 -16.16 5.51
CA THR A 225 3.63 -16.40 4.83
C THR A 225 3.73 -17.13 3.49
N THR A 226 4.89 -17.72 3.23
CA THR A 226 5.15 -18.60 2.10
C THR A 226 5.55 -19.97 2.66
N PRO A 227 4.88 -21.08 2.27
CA PRO A 227 5.27 -22.42 2.70
C PRO A 227 6.76 -22.61 2.46
N LEU A 228 7.51 -23.15 3.42
CA LEU A 228 8.98 -23.27 3.25
C LEU A 228 9.34 -23.97 1.94
N ARG A 229 8.56 -24.97 1.52
CA ARG A 229 8.76 -25.63 0.22
C ARG A 229 8.54 -24.71 -0.98
N GLU A 230 7.51 -23.88 -0.95
CA GLU A 230 7.20 -22.91 -2.01
C GLU A 230 8.20 -21.75 -2.01
N ALA A 231 8.59 -21.27 -0.82
CA ALA A 231 9.67 -20.31 -0.67
C ALA A 231 10.98 -20.87 -1.24
N LEU A 232 11.30 -22.14 -0.98
CA LEU A 232 12.43 -22.79 -1.64
C LEU A 232 12.26 -22.84 -3.17
N HIS A 233 11.04 -23.07 -3.70
CA HIS A 233 10.78 -23.04 -5.14
C HIS A 233 10.85 -21.64 -5.76
N LEU A 234 10.54 -20.59 -4.99
CA LEU A 234 10.62 -19.19 -5.41
C LEU A 234 12.05 -18.67 -5.32
N GLU A 235 12.79 -19.14 -4.33
CA GLU A 235 14.09 -18.58 -3.96
C GLU A 235 15.28 -19.42 -4.44
N LEU A 236 15.09 -20.72 -4.64
CA LEU A 236 16.10 -21.67 -5.12
C LEU A 236 15.66 -22.32 -6.45
N GLU A 237 16.63 -22.89 -7.16
CA GLU A 237 16.44 -23.57 -8.46
C GLU A 237 17.63 -24.52 -8.72
N GLY A 238 17.53 -25.42 -9.70
CA GLY A 238 18.67 -26.25 -10.12
C GLY A 238 19.19 -27.21 -9.04
N PRO A 239 20.51 -27.45 -8.94
CA PRO A 239 21.11 -28.34 -7.95
C PRO A 239 20.79 -27.94 -6.50
N ASP A 240 20.73 -26.63 -6.20
CA ASP A 240 20.47 -26.14 -4.84
C ASP A 240 19.01 -26.32 -4.43
N LEU A 241 18.04 -26.10 -5.32
CA LEU A 241 16.65 -26.46 -5.05
C LEU A 241 16.52 -27.97 -4.88
N LYS A 242 17.14 -28.76 -5.75
CA LYS A 242 17.09 -30.22 -5.64
C LYS A 242 17.68 -30.67 -4.30
N ARG A 243 18.80 -30.07 -3.87
CA ARG A 243 19.46 -30.34 -2.60
C ARG A 243 18.63 -29.86 -1.41
N ALA A 244 18.05 -28.66 -1.45
CA ALA A 244 17.24 -28.13 -0.37
C ALA A 244 15.90 -28.87 -0.23
N LEU A 245 15.27 -29.24 -1.35
CA LEU A 245 14.09 -30.09 -1.35
C LEU A 245 14.43 -31.50 -0.91
N ALA A 246 15.61 -32.06 -1.23
CA ALA A 246 16.06 -33.33 -0.66
C ALA A 246 16.34 -33.21 0.85
N ALA A 247 16.94 -32.11 1.29
CA ALA A 247 17.19 -31.82 2.69
C ALA A 247 15.88 -31.66 3.47
N LEU A 248 14.86 -31.03 2.89
CA LEU A 248 13.51 -30.90 3.43
C LEU A 248 12.74 -32.23 3.34
N ALA A 249 12.89 -32.98 2.25
CA ALA A 249 12.24 -34.28 2.03
C ALA A 249 12.88 -35.44 2.81
N ARG A 250 13.91 -35.18 3.64
CA ARG A 250 14.28 -36.08 4.76
C ARG A 250 13.09 -36.32 5.72
N MET A 251 12.01 -35.55 5.57
CA MET A 251 10.65 -35.87 5.99
C MET A 251 10.08 -37.08 5.20
N VAL A 252 10.52 -38.30 5.53
CA VAL A 252 9.96 -39.63 5.19
C VAL A 252 9.19 -39.84 3.86
N SER A 253 9.69 -40.82 3.08
CA SER A 253 9.15 -41.48 1.87
C SER A 253 7.62 -41.72 1.80
N THR A 254 6.98 -41.28 0.70
CA THR A 254 6.06 -42.02 -0.21
C THR A 254 5.43 -41.07 -1.27
N ALA A 255 5.53 -41.41 -2.57
CA ALA A 255 5.05 -40.67 -3.76
C ALA A 255 3.80 -41.39 -4.39
N PRO A 256 3.17 -41.01 -5.55
CA PRO A 256 3.54 -40.00 -6.58
C PRO A 256 2.42 -39.19 -7.33
N ALA A 257 2.91 -38.17 -8.06
CA ALA A 257 2.61 -37.63 -9.43
C ALA A 257 1.25 -37.01 -9.90
N ALA A 258 1.39 -35.91 -10.68
CA ALA A 258 0.41 -35.08 -11.41
C ALA A 258 0.09 -35.59 -12.85
N PRO A 259 -0.92 -35.05 -13.60
CA PRO A 259 -0.61 -34.00 -14.60
C PRO A 259 -1.74 -32.99 -15.03
N ALA A 260 -1.28 -31.87 -15.61
CA ALA A 260 -1.71 -31.05 -16.79
C ALA A 260 -3.13 -30.41 -16.99
N ALA A 261 -3.10 -29.16 -17.49
CA ALA A 261 -4.22 -28.27 -17.87
C ALA A 261 -4.45 -28.17 -19.40
N PRO A 262 -5.60 -27.61 -19.86
CA PRO A 262 -5.55 -26.50 -20.84
C PRO A 262 -6.67 -25.43 -20.70
N ALA A 263 -6.67 -24.44 -21.61
CA ALA A 263 -7.13 -23.05 -21.45
C ALA A 263 -8.36 -22.59 -22.30
N ALA A 264 -8.78 -21.33 -22.03
CA ALA A 264 -9.56 -20.35 -22.85
C ALA A 264 -11.12 -20.36 -22.80
N PRO A 265 -11.86 -19.32 -23.27
CA PRO A 265 -11.73 -17.84 -23.18
C PRO A 265 -13.04 -17.11 -22.70
N ALA A 266 -13.00 -15.77 -22.57
CA ALA A 266 -14.07 -14.89 -22.08
C ALA A 266 -15.04 -14.34 -23.17
N ALA A 267 -16.23 -13.85 -22.76
CA ALA A 267 -17.18 -13.08 -23.58
C ALA A 267 -17.86 -11.93 -22.77
N PRO A 268 -18.35 -10.85 -23.43
CA PRO A 268 -18.48 -9.51 -22.83
C PRO A 268 -19.91 -9.10 -22.41
N VAL A 269 -20.02 -8.14 -21.49
CA VAL A 269 -21.28 -7.54 -21.00
C VAL A 269 -21.39 -6.06 -21.44
N GLN A 270 -22.63 -5.64 -21.72
CA GLN A 270 -23.07 -4.43 -22.42
C GLN A 270 -22.78 -3.08 -21.73
N ALA A 271 -22.68 -2.02 -22.54
CA ALA A 271 -22.37 -0.64 -22.14
C ALA A 271 -23.61 0.20 -21.77
N PRO A 272 -23.51 1.18 -20.85
CA PRO A 272 -24.56 2.18 -20.64
C PRO A 272 -24.21 3.60 -21.14
N VAL A 273 -25.28 4.25 -21.62
CA VAL A 273 -25.65 5.67 -21.81
C VAL A 273 -24.55 6.74 -21.92
N LYS A 274 -24.64 7.52 -23.01
CA LYS A 274 -23.74 8.59 -23.46
C LYS A 274 -23.81 9.83 -22.55
N ALA A 275 -22.79 10.04 -21.71
CA ALA A 275 -22.58 11.27 -20.97
C ALA A 275 -22.27 12.45 -21.91
N ALA A 276 -22.73 13.66 -21.55
CA ALA A 276 -22.39 14.88 -22.26
C ALA A 276 -20.87 15.11 -22.18
N ALA A 277 -20.21 15.22 -23.33
CA ALA A 277 -18.76 15.40 -23.39
C ALA A 277 -18.40 16.80 -22.90
N THR A 278 -17.70 16.88 -21.77
CA THR A 278 -16.96 18.08 -21.37
C THR A 278 -15.87 18.35 -22.40
N THR A 279 -15.74 19.60 -22.83
CA THR A 279 -14.71 20.01 -23.79
C THR A 279 -13.33 19.90 -23.12
N PRO A 280 -12.33 19.25 -23.73
CA PRO A 280 -11.01 19.13 -23.14
C PRO A 280 -10.39 20.50 -22.85
N THR A 281 -9.74 20.64 -21.69
CA THR A 281 -8.99 21.86 -21.33
C THR A 281 -7.86 22.10 -22.35
N SER A 282 -7.70 23.34 -22.79
CA SER A 282 -6.69 23.70 -23.80
C SER A 282 -5.26 23.58 -23.23
N ALA A 283 -4.25 23.32 -24.08
CA ALA A 283 -2.85 23.26 -23.63
C ALA A 283 -2.36 24.53 -22.91
N PRO A 284 -2.72 25.77 -23.35
CA PRO A 284 -2.44 26.99 -22.60
C PRO A 284 -3.07 27.03 -21.20
N ASP A 285 -4.31 26.54 -21.06
CA ASP A 285 -4.98 26.48 -19.75
C ASP A 285 -4.35 25.42 -18.84
N ILE A 286 -3.94 24.28 -19.40
CA ILE A 286 -3.18 23.24 -18.67
C ILE A 286 -1.89 23.85 -18.11
N GLN A 287 -1.11 24.56 -18.93
CA GLN A 287 0.13 25.21 -18.48
C GLN A 287 -0.15 26.22 -17.38
N LYS A 288 -1.15 27.09 -17.56
CA LYS A 288 -1.57 28.07 -16.56
C LYS A 288 -1.93 27.40 -15.22
N ASN A 289 -2.64 26.27 -15.26
CA ASN A 289 -3.01 25.53 -14.05
C ASN A 289 -1.80 24.87 -13.37
N LEU A 290 -0.86 24.32 -14.15
CA LEU A 290 0.39 23.75 -13.61
C LEU A 290 1.33 24.83 -13.05
N ASP A 291 1.33 26.03 -13.61
CA ASP A 291 2.10 27.17 -13.11
C ASP A 291 1.53 27.75 -11.83
N ALA A 292 0.20 27.66 -11.64
CA ALA A 292 -0.44 28.03 -10.39
C ALA A 292 -0.07 27.09 -9.22
N ILE A 293 0.45 25.90 -9.50
CA ILE A 293 0.93 24.97 -8.46
C ILE A 293 2.24 25.51 -7.86
N GLN A 294 2.17 25.85 -6.57
CA GLN A 294 3.32 26.36 -5.82
C GLN A 294 4.10 25.20 -5.23
N VAL A 295 5.43 25.19 -5.42
CA VAL A 295 6.33 24.17 -4.88
C VAL A 295 7.35 24.83 -3.99
N THR A 296 7.43 24.39 -2.73
CA THR A 296 8.54 24.73 -1.82
C THR A 296 9.29 23.46 -1.49
N SER A 297 10.55 23.39 -1.89
CA SER A 297 11.41 22.24 -1.64
C SER A 297 12.42 22.56 -0.54
N ARG A 298 12.66 21.58 0.33
CA ARG A 298 13.69 21.61 1.36
C ARG A 298 14.61 20.43 1.15
N ASP A 299 15.89 20.72 0.99
CA ASP A 299 16.95 19.72 1.07
C ASP A 299 17.00 19.16 2.50
N GLU A 300 16.77 17.86 2.63
CA GLU A 300 16.90 17.10 3.87
C GLU A 300 18.26 16.39 3.99
N GLY A 301 19.17 16.70 3.07
CA GLY A 301 20.53 16.20 3.00
C GLY A 301 20.69 15.06 2.00
N THR A 302 21.94 14.64 1.83
CA THR A 302 22.31 13.52 0.97
C THR A 302 22.53 12.27 1.80
N ILE A 303 21.88 11.18 1.43
CA ILE A 303 22.09 9.86 2.01
C ILE A 303 22.88 8.98 1.05
N LYS A 304 23.98 8.38 1.53
CA LYS A 304 24.70 7.30 0.84
C LYS A 304 23.85 6.03 0.95
N ARG A 305 23.39 5.45 -0.17
CA ARG A 305 22.49 4.29 -0.19
C ARG A 305 22.89 3.22 -1.18
N GLY A 306 22.49 1.98 -0.89
CA GLY A 306 22.67 0.85 -1.80
C GLY A 306 21.94 1.14 -3.12
N ASN A 307 22.61 0.99 -4.25
CA ASN A 307 22.00 1.29 -5.56
C ASN A 307 21.08 0.16 -6.05
N ALA A 308 20.02 -0.10 -5.27
CA ALA A 308 19.04 -1.15 -5.54
C ALA A 308 18.25 -0.91 -6.84
N VAL A 309 18.01 0.36 -7.22
CA VAL A 309 17.27 0.71 -8.44
C VAL A 309 18.02 0.28 -9.71
N GLU A 310 19.29 0.66 -9.85
CA GLU A 310 20.10 0.21 -10.99
C GLU A 310 20.30 -1.32 -10.96
N LEU A 311 20.35 -1.91 -9.76
CA LEU A 311 20.42 -3.35 -9.61
C LEU A 311 19.15 -4.05 -10.14
N ASN A 312 17.95 -3.52 -9.84
CA ASN A 312 16.68 -4.06 -10.33
C ASN A 312 16.51 -3.90 -11.85
N ASP A 313 17.07 -2.84 -12.42
CA ASP A 313 17.07 -2.61 -13.87
C ASP A 313 18.11 -3.46 -14.62
N LEU A 314 19.21 -3.82 -13.95
CA LEU A 314 20.23 -4.74 -14.46
C LEU A 314 19.80 -6.20 -14.28
N ILE A 315 19.16 -6.51 -13.15
CA ILE A 315 18.70 -7.82 -12.69
C ILE A 315 17.17 -7.71 -12.51
N PRO A 316 16.38 -7.96 -13.56
CA PRO A 316 14.94 -7.87 -13.41
C PRO A 316 14.46 -8.86 -12.33
N VAL A 317 13.65 -8.34 -11.40
CA VAL A 317 13.16 -9.01 -10.17
C VAL A 317 12.48 -10.37 -10.40
N ASN A 318 12.14 -10.73 -11.65
CA ASN A 318 11.34 -11.91 -12.01
C ASN A 318 12.09 -12.97 -12.83
N ILE A 319 13.40 -13.10 -12.69
CA ILE A 319 14.17 -14.08 -13.49
C ILE A 319 14.93 -15.01 -12.58
N ALA A 320 14.29 -16.13 -12.27
CA ALA A 320 14.88 -17.24 -11.55
C ALA A 320 16.27 -17.64 -12.11
N THR A 321 16.51 -17.51 -13.43
CA THR A 321 17.76 -17.92 -14.09
C THR A 321 18.96 -16.97 -13.93
N TRP A 322 18.77 -15.75 -13.42
CA TRP A 322 19.87 -14.87 -13.01
C TRP A 322 20.12 -15.10 -11.53
N LYS A 323 20.85 -16.17 -11.21
CA LYS A 323 21.35 -16.44 -9.87
C LYS A 323 22.78 -15.96 -9.70
N PRO A 324 23.00 -14.71 -9.28
CA PRO A 324 24.15 -14.47 -8.45
C PRO A 324 23.96 -15.35 -7.21
N PRO A 325 24.92 -16.17 -6.78
CA PRO A 325 24.82 -16.87 -5.50
C PRO A 325 24.72 -15.77 -4.44
N LYS A 326 23.50 -15.46 -3.98
CA LYS A 326 23.26 -14.24 -3.20
C LYS A 326 24.04 -14.32 -1.88
N ALA A 327 24.23 -15.54 -1.37
CA ALA A 327 25.17 -15.87 -0.30
C ALA A 327 26.62 -15.37 -0.52
N LYS A 328 27.14 -15.51 -1.73
CA LYS A 328 28.56 -15.29 -2.06
C LYS A 328 28.84 -13.92 -2.64
N LEU A 329 27.89 -13.33 -3.35
CA LEU A 329 28.06 -12.05 -4.03
C LEU A 329 27.43 -10.90 -3.24
N TYR A 330 26.24 -11.13 -2.71
CA TYR A 330 25.41 -10.08 -2.13
C TYR A 330 25.46 -10.00 -0.62
N GLY A 331 25.51 -11.12 0.09
CA GLY A 331 25.73 -11.17 1.53
C GLY A 331 26.94 -10.33 1.95
N PRO A 332 28.13 -10.52 1.33
CA PRO A 332 29.30 -9.70 1.62
C PRO A 332 29.11 -8.21 1.36
N LEU A 333 28.45 -7.84 0.24
CA LEU A 333 28.16 -6.44 -0.08
C LEU A 333 27.18 -5.83 0.94
N LYS A 334 26.10 -6.54 1.28
CA LYS A 334 25.13 -6.13 2.30
C LYS A 334 25.80 -5.91 3.65
N ASP A 335 26.63 -6.85 4.08
CA ASP A 335 27.36 -6.75 5.34
C ASP A 335 28.33 -5.57 5.32
N ALA A 336 28.98 -5.31 4.19
CA ALA A 336 29.80 -4.12 3.99
C ALA A 336 28.96 -2.83 4.10
N VAL A 337 27.79 -2.76 3.46
CA VAL A 337 26.87 -1.61 3.53
C VAL A 337 26.34 -1.42 4.95
N LYS A 338 25.96 -2.49 5.65
CA LYS A 338 25.51 -2.43 7.04
C LYS A 338 26.62 -1.93 7.97
N ALA A 339 27.85 -2.43 7.79
CA ALA A 339 29.01 -1.98 8.55
C ALA A 339 29.28 -0.49 8.30
N ARG A 340 29.19 -0.05 7.04
CA ARG A 340 29.32 1.34 6.62
C ARG A 340 28.27 2.24 7.27
N ASN A 341 26.99 1.85 7.22
CA ASN A 341 25.90 2.61 7.83
C ASN A 341 26.07 2.71 9.36
N THR A 342 26.55 1.64 9.99
CA THR A 342 26.88 1.64 11.43
C THR A 342 28.03 2.61 11.74
N ALA A 343 29.07 2.61 10.90
CA ALA A 343 30.20 3.53 11.04
C ALA A 343 29.78 5.00 10.84
N GLN A 344 28.92 5.29 9.86
CA GLN A 344 28.35 6.62 9.64
C GLN A 344 27.55 7.09 10.86
N ALA A 345 26.64 6.26 11.38
CA ALA A 345 25.85 6.61 12.56
C ALA A 345 26.72 6.83 13.80
N ALA A 346 27.87 6.15 13.90
CA ALA A 346 28.84 6.40 14.96
C ALA A 346 29.57 7.74 14.80
N LEU A 347 29.90 8.11 13.56
CA LEU A 347 30.48 9.42 13.23
C LEU A 347 29.51 10.55 13.55
N ASP A 348 28.24 10.42 13.16
CA ASP A 348 27.21 11.43 13.39
C ASP A 348 26.95 11.67 14.89
N LYS A 349 27.16 10.64 15.73
CA LYS A 349 27.02 10.71 17.20
C LYS A 349 28.28 11.17 17.93
N ALA A 350 29.43 11.24 17.25
CA ALA A 350 30.69 11.56 17.88
C ALA A 350 30.78 13.06 18.22
N THR A 351 30.85 13.36 19.52
CA THR A 351 30.88 14.75 20.02
C THR A 351 32.29 15.30 20.26
N THR A 352 33.32 14.45 20.32
CA THR A 352 34.71 14.84 20.55
C THR A 352 35.58 14.61 19.32
N GLU A 353 36.60 15.45 19.13
CA GLU A 353 37.52 15.34 17.98
C GLU A 353 38.23 13.97 17.88
N PRO A 354 38.74 13.37 18.97
CA PRO A 354 39.31 12.02 18.91
C PRO A 354 38.26 10.96 18.49
N ALA A 355 37.02 11.06 19.00
CA ALA A 355 35.95 10.14 18.64
C ALA A 355 35.53 10.30 17.17
N LYS A 356 35.45 11.54 16.66
CA LYS A 356 35.16 11.83 15.25
C LYS A 356 36.26 11.24 14.34
N LYS A 357 37.54 11.47 14.65
CA LYS A 357 38.65 10.89 13.87
C LYS A 357 38.62 9.36 13.86
N ALA A 358 38.37 8.73 15.00
CA ALA A 358 38.26 7.27 15.08
C ALA A 358 37.03 6.72 14.30
N ALA A 359 35.89 7.41 14.37
CA ALA A 359 34.69 7.03 13.63
C ALA A 359 34.85 7.25 12.12
N GLN A 360 35.51 8.32 11.71
CA GLN A 360 35.84 8.63 10.32
C GLN A 360 36.73 7.56 9.69
N ALA A 361 37.79 7.12 10.38
CA ALA A 361 38.64 6.04 9.89
C ALA A 361 37.88 4.70 9.71
N LYS A 362 36.92 4.41 10.60
CA LYS A 362 36.04 3.23 10.47
C LYS A 362 35.11 3.36 9.27
N LEU A 363 34.58 4.55 9.01
CA LEU A 363 33.74 4.82 7.86
C LEU A 363 34.51 4.63 6.55
N GLU A 364 35.72 5.18 6.44
CA GLU A 364 36.58 5.02 5.26
C GLU A 364 36.96 3.56 4.99
N ALA A 365 37.25 2.78 6.04
CA ALA A 365 37.50 1.35 5.92
C ALA A 365 36.26 0.59 5.42
N ALA A 366 35.09 0.95 5.93
CA ALA A 366 33.83 0.34 5.50
C ALA A 366 33.47 0.73 4.05
N ASP A 367 33.68 1.99 3.64
CA ASP A 367 33.49 2.45 2.27
C ASP A 367 34.41 1.69 1.30
N LYS A 368 35.69 1.47 1.65
CA LYS A 368 36.61 0.64 0.85
C LYS A 368 36.10 -0.80 0.68
N LYS A 369 35.55 -1.38 1.74
CA LYS A 369 34.96 -2.73 1.70
C LYS A 369 33.74 -2.78 0.78
N VAL A 370 32.86 -1.79 0.88
CA VAL A 370 31.69 -1.66 0.00
C VAL A 370 32.11 -1.57 -1.48
N THR A 371 33.12 -0.75 -1.80
CA THR A 371 33.67 -0.65 -3.16
C THR A 371 34.21 -1.99 -3.64
N ALA A 372 35.01 -2.68 -2.81
CA ALA A 372 35.59 -3.97 -3.17
C ALA A 372 34.52 -5.05 -3.44
N GLU A 373 33.49 -5.14 -2.61
CA GLU A 373 32.38 -6.08 -2.83
C GLU A 373 31.51 -5.66 -4.02
N GLY A 374 31.33 -4.36 -4.26
CA GLY A 374 30.61 -3.85 -5.43
C GLY A 374 31.29 -4.17 -6.76
N GLU A 375 32.63 -4.14 -6.82
CA GLU A 375 33.38 -4.56 -8.01
C GLU A 375 33.25 -6.06 -8.30
N LYS A 376 33.11 -6.90 -7.25
CA LYS A 376 32.76 -8.31 -7.44
C LYS A 376 31.39 -8.46 -8.08
N VAL A 377 30.40 -7.66 -7.64
CA VAL A 377 29.06 -7.64 -8.26
C VAL A 377 29.14 -7.24 -9.73
N LYS A 378 29.87 -6.18 -10.08
CA LYS A 378 30.06 -5.78 -11.49
C LYS A 378 30.68 -6.87 -12.34
N THR A 379 31.72 -7.53 -11.81
CA THR A 379 32.41 -8.61 -12.52
C THR A 379 31.45 -9.74 -12.80
N TRP A 380 30.71 -10.18 -11.78
CA TRP A 380 29.68 -11.20 -11.95
C TRP A 380 28.60 -10.80 -12.96
N LEU A 381 28.10 -9.56 -12.89
CA LEU A 381 27.11 -9.05 -13.84
C LEU A 381 27.62 -9.13 -15.29
N LYS A 382 28.86 -8.72 -15.55
CA LYS A 382 29.48 -8.81 -16.88
C LYS A 382 29.54 -10.25 -17.38
N ASP A 383 29.94 -11.18 -16.52
CA ASP A 383 30.10 -12.60 -16.86
C ASP A 383 28.75 -13.28 -17.15
N HIS A 384 27.65 -12.76 -16.58
CA HIS A 384 26.31 -13.36 -16.69
C HIS A 384 25.36 -12.56 -17.59
N LEU A 385 25.84 -11.52 -18.28
CA LEU A 385 25.06 -10.65 -19.18
C LEU A 385 24.14 -11.41 -20.14
N GLY A 386 24.64 -12.54 -20.68
CA GLY A 386 23.91 -13.37 -21.66
C GLY A 386 22.58 -13.94 -21.17
N SER A 387 22.40 -14.07 -19.85
CA SER A 387 21.17 -14.59 -19.26
C SER A 387 20.15 -13.49 -18.92
N ASN A 388 20.44 -12.21 -19.22
CA ASN A 388 19.46 -11.13 -19.09
C ASN A 388 18.32 -11.32 -20.12
N PRO A 389 17.03 -11.25 -19.76
CA PRO A 389 15.94 -11.57 -20.70
C PRO A 389 15.77 -10.58 -21.83
N GLY A 390 16.15 -9.31 -21.62
CA GLY A 390 16.16 -8.33 -22.70
C GLY A 390 17.14 -8.78 -23.77
N LEU A 391 18.34 -9.15 -23.36
CA LEU A 391 19.36 -9.69 -24.26
C LEU A 391 18.98 -11.07 -24.81
N HIS A 392 18.40 -11.97 -24.00
CA HIS A 392 17.93 -13.28 -24.44
C HIS A 392 16.87 -13.15 -25.54
N ARG A 393 15.85 -12.30 -25.36
CA ARG A 393 14.84 -12.04 -26.39
C ARG A 393 15.44 -11.46 -27.66
N ALA A 394 16.43 -10.56 -27.53
CA ALA A 394 17.12 -10.03 -28.69
C ALA A 394 17.97 -11.11 -29.40
N ASN A 395 18.62 -12.00 -28.65
CA ASN A 395 19.33 -13.16 -29.19
C ASN A 395 18.36 -14.11 -29.94
N ASP A 396 17.19 -14.40 -29.35
CA ASP A 396 16.16 -15.22 -29.98
C ASP A 396 15.63 -14.59 -31.27
N ALA A 397 15.45 -13.25 -31.29
CA ALA A 397 15.04 -12.53 -32.49
C ALA A 397 16.06 -12.64 -33.62
N VAL A 398 17.37 -12.53 -33.30
CA VAL A 398 18.46 -12.75 -34.27
C VAL A 398 18.41 -14.19 -34.79
N LYS A 399 18.34 -15.18 -33.89
CA LYS A 399 18.26 -16.60 -34.26
C LYS A 399 17.07 -16.89 -35.19
N HIS A 400 15.89 -16.37 -34.88
CA HIS A 400 14.71 -16.54 -35.73
C HIS A 400 14.86 -15.85 -37.10
N ALA A 401 15.51 -14.69 -37.16
CA ALA A 401 15.80 -14.02 -38.42
C ALA A 401 16.82 -14.81 -39.27
N GLU A 402 17.86 -15.38 -38.64
CA GLU A 402 18.84 -16.28 -39.30
C GLU A 402 18.16 -17.54 -39.85
N GLU A 403 17.31 -18.20 -39.05
CA GLU A 403 16.51 -19.36 -39.47
C GLU A 403 15.61 -19.02 -40.66
N ARG A 404 15.03 -17.81 -40.69
CA ARG A 404 14.19 -17.35 -41.80
C ARG A 404 15.01 -17.16 -43.08
N VAL A 405 16.18 -16.52 -43.00
CA VAL A 405 17.09 -16.36 -44.15
C VAL A 405 17.50 -17.75 -44.68
N ALA A 406 17.98 -18.64 -43.81
CA ALA A 406 18.40 -19.98 -44.21
C ALA A 406 17.25 -20.80 -44.83
N THR A 407 16.02 -20.64 -44.32
CA THR A 407 14.83 -21.29 -44.88
C THR A 407 14.50 -20.77 -46.28
N LEU A 408 14.59 -19.47 -46.51
CA LEU A 408 14.36 -18.86 -47.83
C LEU A 408 15.44 -19.28 -48.83
N GLU A 409 16.71 -19.30 -48.44
CA GLU A 409 17.81 -19.78 -49.30
C GLU A 409 17.58 -21.24 -49.73
N LYS A 410 17.20 -22.12 -48.79
CA LYS A 410 16.84 -23.52 -49.10
C LYS A 410 15.60 -23.61 -50.00
N LYS A 411 14.59 -22.76 -49.80
CA LYS A 411 13.37 -22.72 -50.63
C LYS A 411 13.70 -22.28 -52.05
N HIS A 412 14.51 -21.23 -52.21
CA HIS A 412 14.90 -20.70 -53.51
C HIS A 412 15.78 -21.69 -54.29
N ALA A 413 16.71 -22.37 -53.61
CA ALA A 413 17.55 -23.41 -54.21
C ALA A 413 16.75 -24.61 -54.74
N LYS A 414 15.56 -24.88 -54.18
CA LYS A 414 14.67 -25.98 -54.60
C LYS A 414 13.57 -25.55 -55.58
N ALA A 415 13.45 -24.26 -55.88
CA ALA A 415 12.39 -23.76 -56.75
C ALA A 415 12.61 -24.22 -58.20
N LYS A 416 11.56 -24.75 -58.83
CA LYS A 416 11.62 -25.09 -60.26
C LYS A 416 11.66 -23.80 -61.08
N VAL A 417 12.68 -23.65 -61.92
CA VAL A 417 12.82 -22.51 -62.82
C VAL A 417 11.83 -22.67 -63.98
N PRO A 418 10.96 -21.69 -64.25
CA PRO A 418 10.07 -21.68 -65.42
C PRO A 418 10.86 -21.84 -66.72
N LYS A 419 10.24 -22.48 -67.72
CA LYS A 419 10.83 -22.59 -69.07
C LYS A 419 10.73 -21.28 -69.85
N ASP A 420 9.72 -20.46 -69.55
CA ASP A 420 9.58 -19.11 -70.12
C ASP A 420 10.58 -18.15 -69.47
N ALA A 421 11.29 -17.38 -70.30
CA ALA A 421 12.36 -16.50 -69.84
C ALA A 421 11.86 -15.33 -68.99
N LYS A 422 10.67 -14.79 -69.28
CA LYS A 422 10.08 -13.67 -68.56
C LYS A 422 9.56 -14.11 -67.19
N GLU A 423 8.96 -15.29 -67.12
CA GLU A 423 8.56 -15.93 -65.87
C GLU A 423 9.77 -16.29 -65.00
N ALA A 424 10.86 -16.78 -65.60
CA ALA A 424 12.10 -17.09 -64.88
C ALA A 424 12.75 -15.83 -64.27
N GLU A 425 12.82 -14.74 -65.02
CA GLU A 425 13.35 -13.47 -64.50
C GLU A 425 12.45 -12.88 -63.40
N THR A 426 11.13 -12.97 -63.55
CA THR A 426 10.17 -12.55 -62.52
C THR A 426 10.34 -13.34 -61.23
N LEU A 427 10.49 -14.66 -61.32
CA LEU A 427 10.76 -15.51 -60.16
C LEU A 427 12.07 -15.13 -59.47
N LYS A 428 13.14 -14.90 -60.23
CA LYS A 428 14.45 -14.48 -59.70
C LYS A 428 14.36 -13.15 -58.97
N GLN A 429 13.66 -12.16 -59.52
CA GLN A 429 13.46 -10.85 -58.89
C GLN A 429 12.64 -10.97 -57.60
N SER A 430 11.57 -11.75 -57.61
CA SER A 430 10.75 -12.00 -56.40
C SER A 430 11.57 -12.69 -55.31
N GLN A 431 12.33 -13.73 -55.65
CA GLN A 431 13.21 -14.44 -54.70
C GLN A 431 14.29 -13.52 -54.14
N LYS A 432 14.89 -12.66 -54.98
CA LYS A 432 15.85 -11.65 -54.53
C LYS A 432 15.20 -10.67 -53.55
N ALA A 433 14.03 -10.14 -53.87
CA ALA A 433 13.31 -9.21 -52.99
C ALA A 433 12.93 -9.85 -51.64
N GLU A 434 12.45 -11.10 -51.64
CA GLU A 434 12.15 -11.86 -50.41
C GLU A 434 13.42 -12.05 -49.55
N LEU A 435 14.54 -12.40 -50.18
CA LEU A 435 15.81 -12.61 -49.49
C LEU A 435 16.39 -11.30 -48.92
N ASP A 436 16.37 -10.24 -49.71
CA ASP A 436 16.85 -8.91 -49.32
C ASP A 436 16.02 -8.38 -48.13
N ALA A 437 14.69 -8.54 -48.15
CA ALA A 437 13.82 -8.17 -47.04
C ALA A 437 14.09 -9.01 -45.77
N ALA A 438 14.37 -10.30 -45.91
CA ALA A 438 14.73 -11.15 -44.77
C ALA A 438 16.09 -10.78 -44.17
N ARG A 439 17.07 -10.45 -45.03
CA ARG A 439 18.40 -9.97 -44.60
C ARG A 439 18.31 -8.60 -43.90
N ALA A 440 17.46 -7.70 -44.39
CA ALA A 440 17.21 -6.42 -43.71
C ALA A 440 16.66 -6.61 -42.28
N LYS A 441 15.71 -7.54 -42.10
CA LYS A 441 15.20 -7.89 -40.75
C LYS A 441 16.26 -8.53 -39.85
N LEU A 442 17.17 -9.32 -40.42
CA LEU A 442 18.31 -9.87 -39.68
C LEU A 442 19.24 -8.75 -39.21
N THR A 443 19.58 -7.79 -40.07
CA THR A 443 20.36 -6.61 -39.70
C THR A 443 19.69 -5.79 -38.59
N GLU A 444 18.38 -5.52 -38.71
CA GLU A 444 17.61 -4.83 -37.67
C GLU A 444 17.65 -5.57 -36.32
N ALA A 445 17.47 -6.90 -36.34
CA ALA A 445 17.56 -7.72 -35.14
C ALA A 445 18.97 -7.70 -34.52
N GLN A 446 20.02 -7.74 -35.34
CA GLN A 446 21.42 -7.66 -34.90
C GLN A 446 21.75 -6.29 -34.30
N ASP A 447 21.30 -5.20 -34.92
CA ASP A 447 21.47 -3.84 -34.42
C ASP A 447 20.73 -3.64 -33.08
N HIS A 448 19.51 -4.18 -32.98
CA HIS A 448 18.75 -4.17 -31.73
C HIS A 448 19.46 -4.97 -30.62
N GLN A 449 19.92 -6.18 -30.92
CA GLN A 449 20.69 -7.02 -30.00
C GLN A 449 21.96 -6.30 -29.52
N LYS A 450 22.71 -5.69 -30.43
CA LYS A 450 23.91 -4.91 -30.10
C LYS A 450 23.55 -3.72 -29.21
N THR A 451 22.52 -2.96 -29.54
CA THR A 451 22.06 -1.82 -28.73
C THR A 451 21.68 -2.24 -27.31
N VAL A 452 20.93 -3.33 -27.17
CA VAL A 452 20.56 -3.89 -25.87
C VAL A 452 21.81 -4.32 -25.08
N LYS A 453 22.72 -5.04 -25.72
CA LYS A 453 23.97 -5.51 -25.09
C LYS A 453 24.86 -4.35 -24.63
N ASP A 454 25.08 -3.37 -25.50
CA ASP A 454 25.90 -2.19 -25.23
C ASP A 454 25.28 -1.36 -24.10
N GLY A 455 23.95 -1.19 -24.12
CA GLY A 455 23.21 -0.52 -23.04
C GLY A 455 23.33 -1.23 -21.69
N LEU A 456 23.24 -2.56 -21.67
CA LEU A 456 23.46 -3.35 -20.45
C LEU A 456 24.90 -3.23 -19.93
N LEU A 457 25.90 -3.33 -20.82
CA LEU A 457 27.31 -3.14 -20.45
C LEU A 457 27.58 -1.75 -19.86
N ALA A 458 27.00 -0.70 -20.46
CA ALA A 458 27.09 0.66 -19.96
C ALA A 458 26.49 0.78 -18.55
N ARG A 459 25.31 0.18 -18.31
CA ARG A 459 24.68 0.16 -16.98
C ARG A 459 25.52 -0.60 -15.96
N VAL A 460 26.10 -1.75 -16.31
CA VAL A 460 27.00 -2.50 -15.42
C VAL A 460 28.26 -1.70 -15.10
N ALA A 461 28.80 -0.96 -16.07
CA ALA A 461 29.95 -0.07 -15.83
C ALA A 461 29.58 1.12 -14.92
N ALA A 462 28.39 1.68 -15.10
CA ALA A 462 27.85 2.79 -14.31
C ALA A 462 27.36 2.40 -12.91
N TYR A 463 27.12 1.10 -12.67
CA TYR A 463 26.72 0.59 -11.37
C TYR A 463 27.70 1.07 -10.30
N THR A 464 27.17 1.50 -9.17
CA THR A 464 27.95 1.84 -7.99
C THR A 464 27.24 1.20 -6.81
N PRO A 465 27.95 0.48 -5.94
CA PRO A 465 27.30 -0.22 -4.83
C PRO A 465 26.59 0.74 -3.88
N MET A 466 27.12 1.96 -3.75
CA MET A 466 26.51 3.05 -3.01
C MET A 466 26.42 4.30 -3.88
N VAL A 467 25.25 4.90 -3.91
CA VAL A 467 24.97 6.19 -4.57
C VAL A 467 24.62 7.24 -3.53
N ASP A 468 25.03 8.47 -3.80
CA ASP A 468 24.59 9.63 -3.06
C ASP A 468 23.20 10.01 -3.57
N VAL A 469 22.18 9.88 -2.72
CA VAL A 469 20.81 10.23 -3.05
C VAL A 469 20.43 11.45 -2.24
N PRO A 470 20.23 12.63 -2.87
CA PRO A 470 19.65 13.76 -2.18
C PRO A 470 18.22 13.40 -1.76
N GLN A 471 17.83 13.77 -0.54
CA GLN A 471 16.44 13.71 -0.10
C GLN A 471 15.85 15.11 -0.12
N ILE A 472 14.80 15.27 -0.90
CA ILE A 472 14.06 16.51 -1.02
C ILE A 472 12.67 16.27 -0.45
N ARG A 473 12.34 17.06 0.55
CA ARG A 473 10.95 17.21 0.98
C ARG A 473 10.34 18.38 0.24
N SER A 474 9.22 18.14 -0.42
CA SER A 474 8.46 19.16 -1.14
C SER A 474 7.11 19.37 -0.49
N ASP A 475 6.81 20.62 -0.14
CA ASP A 475 5.48 21.10 0.19
C ASP A 475 4.90 21.74 -1.08
N VAL A 476 3.82 21.16 -1.60
CA VAL A 476 3.20 21.58 -2.87
C VAL A 476 1.79 22.04 -2.60
N THR A 477 1.41 23.23 -3.08
CA THR A 477 0.05 23.75 -2.94
C THR A 477 -0.68 23.70 -4.27
N VAL A 478 -1.75 22.90 -4.32
CA VAL A 478 -2.62 22.71 -5.48
C VAL A 478 -4.02 23.17 -5.09
N ASP A 479 -4.56 24.19 -5.76
CA ASP A 479 -5.87 24.80 -5.45
C ASP A 479 -6.07 25.13 -3.95
N GLY A 480 -5.04 25.71 -3.32
CA GLY A 480 -5.08 26.06 -1.89
C GLY A 480 -4.96 24.87 -0.94
N ARG A 481 -4.80 23.64 -1.43
CA ARG A 481 -4.49 22.46 -0.61
C ARG A 481 -3.00 22.19 -0.63
N THR A 482 -2.37 22.22 0.54
CA THR A 482 -0.96 21.84 0.68
C THR A 482 -0.84 20.34 0.88
N VAL A 483 0.03 19.73 0.09
CA VAL A 483 0.46 18.35 0.21
C VAL A 483 1.94 18.31 0.52
N ARG A 484 2.38 17.26 1.22
CA ARG A 484 3.78 17.07 1.58
C ARG A 484 4.23 15.72 1.07
N MET A 485 5.36 15.74 0.39
CA MET A 485 5.99 14.54 -0.15
C MET A 485 7.50 14.55 0.02
N ARG A 486 8.08 13.36 -0.04
CA ARG A 486 9.51 13.13 0.03
C ARG A 486 9.90 12.18 -1.10
N ASP A 487 11.07 12.40 -1.69
CA ASP A 487 11.66 11.48 -2.65
C ASP A 487 12.64 10.49 -1.97
N GLY A 488 13.26 9.61 -2.76
CA GLY A 488 14.35 8.77 -2.25
C GLY A 488 13.90 7.74 -1.20
N ARG A 489 12.66 7.22 -1.32
CA ARG A 489 12.18 6.15 -0.45
C ARG A 489 12.96 4.86 -0.70
N GLU A 490 13.66 4.39 0.32
CA GLU A 490 14.45 3.15 0.27
C GLU A 490 13.64 1.96 0.79
N THR A 491 13.34 1.02 -0.10
CA THR A 491 12.77 -0.29 0.23
C THR A 491 13.34 -1.34 -0.73
N ALA A 492 13.11 -2.62 -0.44
CA ALA A 492 13.43 -3.71 -1.36
C ALA A 492 12.71 -3.60 -2.73
N TYR A 493 11.65 -2.81 -2.82
CA TYR A 493 10.84 -2.67 -4.04
C TYR A 493 11.02 -1.33 -4.73
N THR A 494 11.98 -0.50 -4.30
CA THR A 494 12.23 0.79 -4.95
C THR A 494 12.80 0.59 -6.35
N ASN A 495 12.10 1.15 -7.33
CA ASN A 495 12.41 1.13 -8.76
C ASN A 495 12.61 2.53 -9.35
N SER A 496 12.47 3.60 -8.57
CA SER A 496 12.83 4.96 -8.98
C SER A 496 13.17 5.78 -7.75
N TRP A 497 14.34 6.41 -7.75
CA TRP A 497 14.77 7.27 -6.65
C TRP A 497 14.11 8.65 -6.67
N LYS A 498 13.79 9.14 -7.87
CA LYS A 498 13.10 10.43 -8.07
C LYS A 498 11.60 10.33 -7.77
N ALA A 499 11.11 9.13 -7.55
CA ALA A 499 9.74 8.92 -7.15
C ALA A 499 9.48 9.42 -5.72
N VAL A 500 8.29 9.93 -5.53
CA VAL A 500 7.81 10.54 -4.29
C VAL A 500 6.86 9.64 -3.53
N ASP A 501 6.84 9.79 -2.21
CA ASP A 501 5.76 9.33 -1.34
C ASP A 501 5.24 10.47 -0.46
N GLY A 502 3.94 10.49 -0.19
CA GLY A 502 3.35 11.64 0.48
C GLY A 502 1.84 11.60 0.62
N GLY A 503 1.29 12.75 1.02
CA GLY A 503 -0.15 12.99 1.11
C GLY A 503 -0.45 14.43 1.52
N ALA A 504 -1.73 14.77 1.62
CA ALA A 504 -2.19 16.07 2.09
C ALA A 504 -1.80 16.31 3.56
N VAL A 505 -1.48 17.57 3.90
CA VAL A 505 -1.12 17.95 5.28
C VAL A 505 -2.34 18.18 6.16
N ALA A 506 -3.51 18.39 5.55
CA ALA A 506 -4.79 18.61 6.19
C ALA A 506 -5.91 18.04 5.29
N GLY A 507 -7.09 17.78 5.86
CA GLY A 507 -8.22 17.22 5.12
C GLY A 507 -8.08 15.72 4.79
N ASP A 508 -7.03 15.07 5.28
CA ASP A 508 -6.85 13.62 5.13
C ASP A 508 -6.14 13.04 6.36
N SER A 509 -6.86 12.20 7.12
CA SER A 509 -6.38 11.54 8.34
C SER A 509 -7.21 10.29 8.61
N ALA A 510 -6.76 9.42 9.53
CA ALA A 510 -7.52 8.23 9.91
C ALA A 510 -8.93 8.58 10.43
N ASP A 511 -9.06 9.65 11.20
CA ASP A 511 -10.36 10.11 11.71
C ASP A 511 -11.28 10.60 10.59
N ILE A 512 -10.69 11.24 9.56
CA ILE A 512 -11.42 11.65 8.35
C ILE A 512 -11.87 10.44 7.55
N VAL A 513 -11.05 9.38 7.45
CA VAL A 513 -11.48 8.13 6.82
C VAL A 513 -12.73 7.57 7.49
N GLY A 514 -12.74 7.46 8.82
CA GLY A 514 -13.94 7.05 9.56
C GLY A 514 -15.14 7.95 9.28
N THR A 515 -14.94 9.27 9.38
CA THR A 515 -16.00 10.27 9.15
C THR A 515 -16.61 10.17 7.75
N GLU A 516 -15.79 10.02 6.71
CA GLU A 516 -16.27 9.93 5.34
C GLU A 516 -16.92 8.57 5.03
N LEU A 517 -16.44 7.48 5.65
CA LEU A 517 -17.09 6.18 5.58
C LEU A 517 -18.49 6.22 6.19
N GLU A 518 -18.67 6.87 7.34
CA GLU A 518 -19.99 7.08 7.96
C GLU A 518 -20.92 7.88 7.03
N LYS A 519 -20.43 8.97 6.44
CA LYS A 519 -21.20 9.81 5.50
C LYS A 519 -21.60 9.10 4.22
N SER A 520 -20.86 8.07 3.80
CA SER A 520 -21.13 7.35 2.55
C SER A 520 -22.43 6.56 2.58
N GLY A 521 -22.97 6.27 3.76
CA GLY A 521 -24.21 5.51 3.93
C GLY A 521 -24.09 4.01 3.65
N ILE A 522 -22.88 3.47 3.46
CA ILE A 522 -22.65 2.02 3.39
C ILE A 522 -22.83 1.37 4.78
N SER A 523 -23.08 0.05 4.83
CA SER A 523 -23.28 -0.66 6.11
C SER A 523 -22.05 -0.58 7.03
N GLU A 524 -22.28 -0.64 8.34
CA GLU A 524 -21.21 -0.57 9.36
C GLU A 524 -20.11 -1.61 9.11
N ASP A 525 -20.46 -2.81 8.67
CA ASP A 525 -19.48 -3.87 8.37
C ASP A 525 -18.60 -3.50 7.18
N ARG A 526 -19.17 -2.88 6.13
CA ARG A 526 -18.42 -2.37 4.98
C ARG A 526 -17.52 -1.21 5.39
N GLN A 527 -18.00 -0.31 6.26
CA GLN A 527 -17.18 0.76 6.82
C GLN A 527 -16.00 0.18 7.60
N LYS A 528 -16.24 -0.79 8.48
CA LYS A 528 -15.22 -1.46 9.31
C LYS A 528 -14.16 -2.15 8.45
N ILE A 529 -14.55 -2.86 7.39
CA ILE A 529 -13.61 -3.48 6.43
C ILE A 529 -12.74 -2.41 5.76
N LEU A 530 -13.36 -1.37 5.19
CA LEU A 530 -12.64 -0.31 4.48
C LEU A 530 -11.73 0.51 5.39
N ALA A 531 -12.16 0.80 6.62
CA ALA A 531 -11.35 1.46 7.64
C ALA A 531 -10.13 0.61 8.03
N SER A 532 -10.31 -0.70 8.18
CA SER A 532 -9.21 -1.63 8.47
C SER A 532 -8.19 -1.68 7.33
N ILE A 533 -8.66 -1.75 6.06
CA ILE A 533 -7.77 -1.69 4.90
C ILE A 533 -7.02 -0.35 4.84
N SER A 534 -7.70 0.77 5.10
CA SER A 534 -7.06 2.08 5.18
C SER A 534 -5.97 2.15 6.24
N GLY A 535 -6.17 1.49 7.38
CA GLY A 535 -5.17 1.39 8.44
C GLY A 535 -3.87 0.69 8.02
N LEU A 536 -3.92 -0.13 6.95
CA LEU A 536 -2.78 -0.85 6.39
C LEU A 536 -2.19 -0.15 5.15
N GLU A 537 -3.03 0.41 4.29
CA GLU A 537 -2.65 0.95 2.98
C GLU A 537 -2.41 2.47 2.99
N GLY A 538 -3.08 3.19 3.88
CA GLY A 538 -3.03 4.65 3.98
C GLY A 538 -4.39 5.33 3.87
N THR A 539 -4.38 6.66 3.90
CA THR A 539 -5.56 7.53 3.83
C THR A 539 -5.84 7.98 2.38
N PHE A 540 -6.90 8.77 2.13
CA PHE A 540 -7.40 9.07 0.77
C PHE A 540 -6.43 9.82 -0.13
N SER A 541 -5.50 10.59 0.43
CA SER A 541 -4.49 11.36 -0.32
C SER A 541 -3.17 10.63 -0.48
N LYS A 542 -3.01 9.44 0.10
CA LYS A 542 -1.70 8.77 0.09
C LYS A 542 -1.30 8.39 -1.31
N VAL A 543 -0.09 8.82 -1.66
CA VAL A 543 0.58 8.47 -2.91
C VAL A 543 1.89 7.77 -2.60
N ASN A 544 2.17 6.72 -3.36
CA ASN A 544 3.45 6.07 -3.48
C ASN A 544 3.76 5.96 -4.97
N THR A 545 4.94 6.40 -5.40
CA THR A 545 5.37 6.28 -6.80
C THR A 545 6.68 5.49 -6.96
N TRP A 546 7.25 4.93 -5.90
CA TRP A 546 8.61 4.39 -5.91
C TRP A 546 8.71 2.94 -6.37
N ASP A 547 7.64 2.15 -6.35
CA ASP A 547 7.66 0.71 -6.70
C ASP A 547 7.24 0.37 -8.14
N THR A 548 7.04 -0.93 -8.43
CA THR A 548 6.57 -1.45 -9.72
C THR A 548 5.16 -0.98 -10.12
N GLY A 549 4.40 -0.46 -9.16
CA GLY A 549 3.09 0.13 -9.39
C GLY A 549 3.13 1.48 -10.11
N ARG A 550 4.32 2.09 -10.23
CA ARG A 550 4.60 3.44 -10.77
C ARG A 550 3.91 4.58 -10.06
N VAL A 551 2.58 4.58 -10.03
CA VAL A 551 1.76 5.54 -9.29
C VAL A 551 0.67 4.76 -8.60
N SER A 552 0.75 4.72 -7.28
CA SER A 552 -0.23 4.13 -6.38
C SER A 552 -0.88 5.26 -5.58
N TRP A 553 -2.20 5.31 -5.55
CA TRP A 553 -2.95 6.40 -4.91
C TRP A 553 -4.23 5.92 -4.23
N GLY A 554 -4.62 6.64 -3.18
CA GLY A 554 -5.89 6.47 -2.49
C GLY A 554 -5.81 5.55 -1.29
N PHE A 555 -6.91 5.47 -0.53
CA PHE A 555 -6.93 4.75 0.74
C PHE A 555 -6.87 3.22 0.61
N THR A 556 -7.01 2.69 -0.61
CA THR A 556 -6.73 1.28 -0.94
C THR A 556 -5.58 1.13 -1.94
N GLN A 557 -4.77 2.18 -2.16
CA GLN A 557 -3.56 2.19 -2.99
C GLN A 557 -3.75 1.59 -4.40
N TRP A 558 -4.73 2.09 -5.17
CA TRP A 558 -4.89 1.69 -6.56
C TRP A 558 -3.68 2.12 -7.38
N THR A 559 -3.24 1.28 -8.33
CA THR A 559 -1.97 1.46 -9.05
C THR A 559 -2.17 1.61 -10.56
N LEU A 560 -1.36 2.44 -11.23
CA LEU A 560 -1.27 2.47 -12.70
C LEU A 560 -0.60 1.22 -13.29
N GLY A 561 0.17 0.49 -12.49
CA GLY A 561 0.81 -0.76 -12.87
C GLY A 561 1.84 -0.63 -14.00
N LYS A 562 2.38 -1.78 -14.41
CA LYS A 562 3.48 -1.92 -15.37
C LYS A 562 3.18 -1.47 -16.81
N ASP A 563 1.92 -1.21 -17.14
CA ASP A 563 1.51 -0.76 -18.49
C ASP A 563 0.82 0.62 -18.47
N GLY A 564 0.67 1.25 -17.29
CA GLY A 564 -0.07 2.51 -17.15
C GLY A 564 -1.60 2.33 -17.19
N ASN A 565 -2.09 1.10 -17.04
CA ASN A 565 -3.50 0.72 -17.17
C ASN A 565 -4.00 -0.21 -16.03
N GLY A 566 -3.45 -0.06 -14.83
CA GLY A 566 -3.83 -0.83 -13.65
C GLY A 566 -5.13 -0.37 -13.00
N THR A 567 -5.36 -0.76 -11.74
CA THR A 567 -6.60 -0.49 -11.01
C THR A 567 -6.85 1.01 -10.76
N LEU A 568 -5.83 1.85 -10.79
CA LEU A 568 -6.01 3.31 -10.73
C LEU A 568 -6.61 3.84 -12.03
N ALA A 569 -6.25 3.26 -13.18
CA ALA A 569 -6.88 3.59 -14.45
C ALA A 569 -8.37 3.22 -14.45
N ASP A 570 -8.73 2.10 -13.80
CA ASP A 570 -10.14 1.71 -13.64
C ASP A 570 -10.91 2.71 -12.77
N PHE A 571 -10.35 3.14 -11.63
CA PHE A 571 -10.95 4.19 -10.81
C PHE A 571 -11.15 5.49 -11.60
N MET A 572 -10.12 5.93 -12.33
CA MET A 572 -10.19 7.16 -13.12
C MET A 572 -11.25 7.07 -14.23
N ARG A 573 -11.38 5.91 -14.90
CA ARG A 573 -12.45 5.68 -15.90
C ARG A 573 -13.83 5.71 -15.27
N ASP A 574 -14.00 5.08 -14.10
CA ASP A 574 -15.26 5.11 -13.38
C ASP A 574 -15.64 6.54 -12.96
N LEU A 575 -14.67 7.29 -12.40
CA LEU A 575 -14.88 8.67 -12.01
C LEU A 575 -15.25 9.54 -13.21
N LYS A 576 -14.53 9.42 -14.33
CA LYS A 576 -14.83 10.17 -15.57
C LYS A 576 -16.23 9.87 -16.10
N LYS A 577 -16.72 8.65 -15.91
CA LYS A 577 -18.07 8.22 -16.33
C LYS A 577 -19.15 8.70 -15.36
N THR A 578 -18.90 8.64 -14.07
CA THR A 578 -19.92 8.83 -13.01
C THR A 578 -19.97 10.25 -12.47
N ASP A 579 -18.83 10.95 -12.45
CA ASP A 579 -18.70 12.35 -12.05
C ASP A 579 -17.62 13.06 -12.90
N PRO A 580 -17.92 13.35 -14.18
CA PRO A 580 -16.99 14.04 -15.08
C PRO A 580 -16.58 15.43 -14.59
N THR A 581 -17.42 16.07 -13.76
CA THR A 581 -17.11 17.40 -13.21
C THR A 581 -16.03 17.30 -12.15
N GLN A 582 -16.14 16.37 -11.21
CA GLN A 582 -15.09 16.12 -10.22
C GLN A 582 -13.81 15.61 -10.88
N TYR A 583 -13.93 14.78 -11.95
CA TYR A 583 -12.79 14.35 -12.75
C TYR A 583 -12.04 15.53 -13.38
N GLU A 584 -12.75 16.42 -14.09
CA GLU A 584 -12.13 17.57 -14.77
C GLU A 584 -11.50 18.54 -13.76
N LYS A 585 -12.21 18.79 -12.65
CA LYS A 585 -11.74 19.62 -11.55
C LYS A 585 -10.45 19.08 -10.93
N SER A 586 -10.32 17.76 -10.79
CA SER A 586 -9.21 17.12 -10.08
C SER A 586 -8.04 16.75 -10.98
N PHE A 587 -8.30 16.38 -12.24
CA PHE A 587 -7.30 15.78 -13.14
C PHE A 587 -7.25 16.48 -14.50
N GLY A 588 -8.39 16.56 -15.19
CA GLY A 588 -8.44 17.00 -16.60
C GLY A 588 -7.82 18.38 -16.84
N LYS A 589 -8.06 19.33 -15.93
CA LYS A 589 -7.52 20.69 -16.03
C LYS A 589 -5.99 20.78 -15.91
N TYR A 590 -5.34 19.72 -15.43
CA TYR A 590 -3.87 19.58 -15.34
C TYR A 590 -3.29 18.71 -16.46
N GLY A 591 -4.11 18.35 -17.47
CA GLY A 591 -3.71 17.50 -18.59
C GLY A 591 -3.67 16.01 -18.27
N LEU A 592 -4.06 15.60 -17.06
CA LEU A 592 -4.18 14.20 -16.67
C LEU A 592 -5.48 13.63 -17.21
N ASP A 593 -5.37 12.60 -18.04
CA ASP A 593 -6.53 11.91 -18.59
C ASP A 593 -6.41 10.38 -18.58
N ILE A 594 -7.51 9.70 -18.93
CA ILE A 594 -7.62 8.25 -19.02
C ILE A 594 -8.41 7.86 -20.26
N ASP A 595 -7.88 6.90 -21.03
CA ASP A 595 -8.55 6.26 -22.16
C ASP A 595 -8.71 4.75 -21.94
N ALA A 596 -9.13 4.00 -22.97
CA ALA A 596 -9.32 2.55 -22.89
C ALA A 596 -8.01 1.76 -22.73
N LYS A 597 -6.86 2.36 -23.08
CA LYS A 597 -5.53 1.74 -23.04
C LYS A 597 -4.72 2.16 -21.82
N GLY A 598 -5.12 3.22 -21.11
CA GLY A 598 -4.51 3.62 -19.83
C GLY A 598 -4.43 5.13 -19.65
N VAL A 599 -3.47 5.54 -18.82
CA VAL A 599 -3.20 6.95 -18.52
C VAL A 599 -2.71 7.71 -19.75
N VAL A 600 -3.18 8.94 -19.87
CA VAL A 600 -2.82 9.90 -20.91
C VAL A 600 -2.40 11.19 -20.21
N LEU A 601 -1.31 11.81 -20.66
CA LEU A 601 -0.85 13.09 -20.16
C LEU A 601 -0.68 14.05 -21.32
N THR A 602 -1.51 15.09 -21.36
CA THR A 602 -1.33 16.22 -22.27
C THR A 602 -0.42 17.24 -21.60
N ARG A 603 0.72 17.53 -22.21
CA ARG A 603 1.66 18.53 -21.74
C ARG A 603 1.29 19.91 -22.26
N ALA A 604 1.88 20.92 -21.65
CA ALA A 604 1.68 22.31 -22.00
C ALA A 604 2.07 22.70 -23.43
N ASP A 605 3.02 21.98 -24.02
CA ASP A 605 3.42 22.13 -25.42
C ASP A 605 2.45 21.45 -26.40
N GLY A 606 1.37 20.85 -25.89
CA GLY A 606 0.39 20.09 -26.66
C GLY A 606 0.81 18.66 -26.97
N SER A 607 2.01 18.22 -26.58
CA SER A 607 2.42 16.83 -26.73
C SER A 607 1.61 15.92 -25.80
N VAL A 608 1.36 14.69 -26.25
CA VAL A 608 0.53 13.72 -25.54
C VAL A 608 1.34 12.45 -25.27
N LEU A 609 1.57 12.16 -23.99
CA LEU A 609 2.14 10.89 -23.55
C LEU A 609 1.04 9.89 -23.23
N LYS A 610 1.32 8.59 -23.39
CA LYS A 610 0.35 7.51 -23.12
C LYS A 610 0.97 6.32 -22.39
N GLY A 611 0.14 5.60 -21.64
CA GLY A 611 0.51 4.37 -20.96
C GLY A 611 1.73 4.54 -20.06
N VAL A 612 2.76 3.74 -20.30
CA VAL A 612 4.01 3.75 -19.52
C VAL A 612 4.67 5.13 -19.50
N GLU A 613 4.77 5.81 -20.64
CA GLU A 613 5.46 7.11 -20.73
C GLU A 613 4.76 8.18 -19.90
N ALA A 614 3.43 8.22 -19.95
CA ALA A 614 2.63 9.10 -19.11
C ALA A 614 2.76 8.74 -17.62
N ALA A 615 2.73 7.45 -17.28
CA ALA A 615 2.91 6.99 -15.90
C ALA A 615 4.28 7.37 -15.33
N GLU A 616 5.37 7.24 -16.10
CA GLU A 616 6.72 7.65 -15.66
C GLU A 616 6.87 9.17 -15.54
N ALA A 617 6.20 9.94 -16.41
CA ALA A 617 6.14 11.39 -16.27
C ALA A 617 5.44 11.81 -14.97
N ILE A 618 4.29 11.19 -14.64
CA ILE A 618 3.58 11.46 -13.38
C ILE A 618 4.41 11.04 -12.16
N ARG A 619 5.03 9.86 -12.23
CA ARG A 619 5.86 9.27 -11.18
C ARG A 619 6.99 10.19 -10.72
N THR A 620 7.60 10.92 -11.64
CA THR A 620 8.82 11.69 -11.39
C THR A 620 8.59 13.21 -11.32
N ASP A 621 7.40 13.68 -11.67
CA ASP A 621 7.01 15.08 -11.56
C ASP A 621 6.25 15.34 -10.25
N VAL A 622 6.87 16.17 -9.40
CA VAL A 622 6.35 16.53 -8.07
C VAL A 622 4.98 17.22 -8.14
N LYS A 623 4.73 18.03 -9.19
CA LYS A 623 3.45 18.74 -9.36
C LYS A 623 2.37 17.75 -9.78
N LEU A 624 2.64 16.87 -10.74
CA LEU A 624 1.66 15.87 -11.19
C LEU A 624 1.32 14.88 -10.07
N SER A 625 2.29 14.43 -9.29
CA SER A 625 2.04 13.61 -8.10
C SER A 625 1.24 14.36 -7.02
N ALA A 626 1.48 15.67 -6.85
CA ALA A 626 0.73 16.50 -5.92
C ALA A 626 -0.75 16.64 -6.29
N VAL A 627 -1.08 16.63 -7.58
CA VAL A 627 -2.47 16.69 -8.06
C VAL A 627 -3.30 15.53 -7.49
N TYR A 628 -2.77 14.30 -7.52
CA TYR A 628 -3.43 13.14 -6.91
C TYR A 628 -3.61 13.31 -5.39
N MET A 629 -2.54 13.71 -4.68
CA MET A 629 -2.61 13.93 -3.23
C MET A 629 -3.65 15.00 -2.87
N ALA A 630 -3.69 16.11 -3.60
CA ALA A 630 -4.63 17.20 -3.36
C ALA A 630 -6.08 16.77 -3.64
N ALA A 631 -6.30 16.01 -4.71
CA ALA A 631 -7.60 15.41 -5.01
C ALA A 631 -8.09 14.50 -3.88
N GLY A 632 -7.20 13.73 -3.25
CA GLY A 632 -7.57 12.84 -2.13
C GLY A 632 -7.99 13.56 -0.84
N ALA A 633 -7.73 14.86 -0.72
CA ALA A 633 -8.23 15.70 0.37
C ALA A 633 -9.53 16.45 0.03
N ASP A 634 -10.14 16.18 -1.13
CA ASP A 634 -11.45 16.70 -1.49
C ASP A 634 -12.56 15.72 -1.01
N PRO A 635 -13.50 16.14 -0.14
CA PRO A 635 -14.57 15.27 0.33
C PRO A 635 -15.37 14.59 -0.79
N ALA A 636 -15.62 15.27 -1.91
CA ALA A 636 -16.33 14.65 -3.03
C ALA A 636 -15.52 13.50 -3.66
N MET A 637 -14.19 13.67 -3.74
CA MET A 637 -13.30 12.61 -4.19
C MET A 637 -13.21 11.47 -3.19
N GLN A 638 -13.20 11.76 -1.89
CA GLN A 638 -13.20 10.75 -0.82
C GLN A 638 -14.43 9.85 -0.93
N GLN A 639 -15.61 10.44 -1.15
CA GLN A 639 -16.85 9.70 -1.41
C GLN A 639 -16.77 8.87 -2.69
N ALA A 640 -16.17 9.38 -3.77
CA ALA A 640 -15.96 8.61 -4.99
C ALA A 640 -15.02 7.40 -4.77
N GLN A 641 -13.94 7.59 -4.00
CA GLN A 641 -13.04 6.50 -3.61
C GLN A 641 -13.77 5.42 -2.79
N ILE A 642 -14.58 5.82 -1.80
CA ILE A 642 -15.35 4.88 -0.97
C ILE A 642 -16.33 4.07 -1.82
N ARG A 643 -17.10 4.73 -2.69
CA ARG A 643 -18.03 4.05 -3.60
C ARG A 643 -17.30 3.01 -4.45
N PHE A 644 -16.21 3.41 -5.10
CA PHE A 644 -15.46 2.53 -5.98
C PHE A 644 -14.84 1.35 -5.23
N ALA A 645 -14.30 1.56 -4.03
CA ALA A 645 -13.79 0.49 -3.17
C ALA A 645 -14.91 -0.46 -2.74
N ASN A 646 -16.06 0.05 -2.30
CA ASN A 646 -17.19 -0.75 -1.86
C ASN A 646 -17.79 -1.60 -3.00
N GLU A 647 -17.98 -1.00 -4.18
CA GLU A 647 -18.52 -1.70 -5.36
C GLU A 647 -17.50 -2.69 -5.93
N GLY A 648 -16.25 -2.28 -6.14
CA GLY A 648 -15.25 -3.10 -6.80
C GLY A 648 -14.60 -4.14 -5.90
N LYS A 649 -14.19 -3.76 -4.69
CA LYS A 649 -13.35 -4.61 -3.81
C LYS A 649 -14.16 -5.47 -2.85
N ILE A 650 -15.30 -4.97 -2.36
CA ILE A 650 -16.20 -5.77 -1.52
C ILE A 650 -17.22 -6.48 -2.42
N SER A 651 -18.12 -5.72 -3.05
CA SER A 651 -19.27 -6.30 -3.77
C SER A 651 -18.81 -7.14 -4.97
N GLY A 652 -17.94 -6.62 -5.83
CA GLY A 652 -17.42 -7.35 -7.00
C GLY A 652 -16.68 -8.63 -6.63
N THR A 653 -15.96 -8.64 -5.51
CA THR A 653 -15.29 -9.85 -5.01
C THR A 653 -16.31 -10.88 -4.52
N ARG A 654 -17.30 -10.45 -3.75
CA ARG A 654 -18.36 -11.30 -3.18
C ARG A 654 -19.32 -11.86 -4.24
N GLU A 655 -19.61 -11.08 -5.28
CA GLU A 655 -20.46 -11.48 -6.40
C GLU A 655 -19.76 -12.42 -7.40
N ARG A 656 -18.49 -12.75 -7.19
CA ARG A 656 -17.77 -13.68 -8.06
C ARG A 656 -18.47 -15.03 -8.09
N SER A 657 -18.89 -15.44 -9.29
CA SER A 657 -19.48 -16.75 -9.54
C SER A 657 -18.40 -17.84 -9.64
N VAL A 658 -18.63 -18.97 -8.99
CA VAL A 658 -17.75 -20.14 -8.91
C VAL A 658 -18.51 -21.33 -9.48
N SER A 659 -17.94 -21.97 -10.50
CA SER A 659 -18.50 -23.22 -11.04
C SER A 659 -18.01 -24.38 -10.19
N VAL A 660 -18.92 -25.15 -9.63
CA VAL A 660 -18.62 -26.28 -8.74
C VAL A 660 -19.29 -27.55 -9.24
N THR A 661 -18.69 -28.71 -8.93
CA THR A 661 -19.28 -30.03 -9.20
C THR A 661 -19.34 -30.81 -7.88
N GLY A 662 -20.56 -31.00 -7.37
CA GLY A 662 -20.85 -31.75 -6.14
C GLY A 662 -21.59 -33.05 -6.44
N LYS A 663 -22.30 -33.59 -5.44
CA LYS A 663 -23.18 -34.76 -5.62
C LYS A 663 -24.56 -34.49 -5.04
N ASP A 664 -25.62 -34.92 -5.73
CA ASP A 664 -26.98 -34.83 -5.22
C ASP A 664 -27.28 -35.89 -4.14
N ALA A 665 -28.54 -35.95 -3.69
CA ALA A 665 -29.01 -36.95 -2.73
C ALA A 665 -28.89 -38.41 -3.21
N HIS A 666 -28.76 -38.65 -4.51
CA HIS A 666 -28.56 -39.96 -5.12
C HIS A 666 -27.08 -40.29 -5.36
N GLY A 667 -26.17 -39.34 -5.07
CA GLY A 667 -24.73 -39.49 -5.29
C GLY A 667 -24.29 -39.15 -6.71
N GLU A 668 -25.20 -38.65 -7.55
CA GLU A 668 -24.92 -38.31 -8.94
C GLU A 668 -24.23 -36.94 -9.04
N PRO A 669 -23.27 -36.76 -9.96
CA PRO A 669 -22.53 -35.51 -10.08
C PRO A 669 -23.43 -34.38 -10.58
N VAL A 670 -23.54 -33.30 -9.79
CA VAL A 670 -24.32 -32.11 -10.15
C VAL A 670 -23.42 -30.88 -10.26
N LYS A 671 -23.58 -30.15 -11.37
CA LYS A 671 -22.88 -28.88 -11.61
C LYS A 671 -23.76 -27.70 -11.22
N ALA A 672 -23.18 -26.73 -10.52
CA ALA A 672 -23.87 -25.48 -10.19
C ALA A 672 -22.91 -24.29 -10.28
N LYS A 673 -23.51 -23.09 -10.30
CA LYS A 673 -22.79 -21.82 -10.14
C LYS A 673 -23.23 -21.20 -8.82
N LEU A 674 -22.27 -21.00 -7.92
CA LEU A 674 -22.48 -20.36 -6.62
C LEU A 674 -21.80 -19.00 -6.60
N HIS A 675 -22.30 -18.03 -5.83
CA HIS A 675 -21.56 -16.80 -5.57
C HIS A 675 -20.80 -16.92 -4.25
N LEU A 676 -19.66 -16.24 -4.13
CA LEU A 676 -18.88 -16.26 -2.89
C LEU A 676 -19.68 -15.71 -1.70
N LYS A 677 -20.53 -14.72 -1.92
CA LYS A 677 -21.43 -14.17 -0.89
C LYS A 677 -22.39 -15.20 -0.28
N ASP A 678 -22.73 -16.26 -1.01
CA ASP A 678 -23.67 -17.29 -0.54
C ASP A 678 -23.00 -18.24 0.47
N VAL A 679 -21.67 -18.20 0.56
CA VAL A 679 -20.86 -19.09 1.42
C VAL A 679 -20.03 -18.31 2.43
N VAL A 680 -19.41 -17.18 2.04
CA VAL A 680 -18.58 -16.35 2.90
C VAL A 680 -19.45 -15.27 3.55
N THR A 681 -19.95 -15.58 4.74
CA THR A 681 -21.01 -14.82 5.43
C THR A 681 -20.55 -14.17 6.73
N SER A 682 -19.35 -14.49 7.22
CA SER A 682 -18.74 -13.86 8.39
C SER A 682 -18.10 -12.50 8.06
N GLU A 683 -18.07 -11.59 9.03
CA GLU A 683 -17.31 -10.34 8.89
C GLU A 683 -15.83 -10.60 8.57
N TYR A 684 -15.22 -11.56 9.29
CA TYR A 684 -13.80 -11.87 9.17
C TYR A 684 -13.45 -12.44 7.79
N GLY A 685 -14.25 -13.38 7.27
CA GLY A 685 -14.07 -13.94 5.94
C GLY A 685 -14.15 -12.87 4.86
N ASN A 686 -15.11 -11.95 4.96
CA ASN A 686 -15.25 -10.84 4.03
C ASN A 686 -14.10 -9.82 4.15
N ALA A 687 -13.63 -9.53 5.37
CA ALA A 687 -12.50 -8.63 5.61
C ALA A 687 -11.22 -9.14 4.95
N ILE A 688 -10.80 -10.38 5.27
CA ILE A 688 -9.55 -10.95 4.72
C ILE A 688 -9.63 -11.19 3.20
N MET A 689 -10.81 -11.56 2.69
CA MET A 689 -11.02 -11.74 1.26
C MET A 689 -10.89 -10.40 0.50
N THR A 690 -11.46 -9.33 1.05
CA THR A 690 -11.37 -7.98 0.47
C THR A 690 -9.95 -7.45 0.58
N ASP A 691 -9.32 -7.60 1.73
CA ASP A 691 -7.94 -7.19 1.99
C ASP A 691 -6.96 -7.83 1.00
N LEU A 692 -7.07 -9.15 0.80
CA LEU A 692 -6.23 -9.88 -0.14
C LEU A 692 -6.52 -9.49 -1.61
N ALA A 693 -7.76 -9.09 -1.93
CA ALA A 693 -8.12 -8.53 -3.24
C ALA A 693 -7.57 -7.11 -3.47
N VAL A 694 -7.30 -6.36 -2.39
CA VAL A 694 -6.61 -5.06 -2.44
C VAL A 694 -5.10 -5.27 -2.55
N ASN A 695 -4.51 -6.03 -1.62
CA ASN A 695 -3.06 -6.16 -1.46
C ASN A 695 -2.40 -6.99 -2.57
N ALA A 696 -3.04 -8.09 -2.99
CA ALA A 696 -2.45 -9.05 -3.92
C ALA A 696 -3.32 -9.33 -5.17
N GLY A 697 -4.52 -8.73 -5.25
CA GLY A 697 -5.46 -8.99 -6.33
C GLY A 697 -5.99 -10.44 -6.38
N SER A 698 -5.85 -11.20 -5.30
CA SER A 698 -6.08 -12.66 -5.30
C SER A 698 -7.23 -13.15 -4.42
N GLY A 699 -7.79 -12.31 -3.53
CA GLY A 699 -8.81 -12.70 -2.55
C GLY A 699 -9.95 -13.55 -3.10
N GLY A 700 -10.70 -13.04 -4.09
CA GLY A 700 -11.79 -13.79 -4.71
C GLY A 700 -11.34 -15.05 -5.45
N ARG A 701 -10.12 -15.10 -5.99
CA ARG A 701 -9.57 -16.29 -6.66
C ARG A 701 -9.23 -17.38 -5.65
N VAL A 702 -8.63 -17.01 -4.52
CA VAL A 702 -8.29 -17.93 -3.43
C VAL A 702 -9.56 -18.52 -2.82
N ALA A 703 -10.55 -17.67 -2.50
CA ALA A 703 -11.82 -18.12 -1.97
C ALA A 703 -12.57 -19.04 -2.95
N ALA A 704 -12.60 -18.70 -4.25
CA ALA A 704 -13.23 -19.53 -5.27
C ALA A 704 -12.58 -20.92 -5.39
N ALA A 705 -11.24 -20.98 -5.41
CA ALA A 705 -10.51 -22.24 -5.48
C ALA A 705 -10.75 -23.12 -4.23
N ALA A 706 -10.81 -22.50 -3.04
CA ALA A 706 -11.12 -23.21 -1.80
C ALA A 706 -12.56 -23.76 -1.79
N LEU A 707 -13.53 -22.97 -2.26
CA LEU A 707 -14.92 -23.41 -2.40
C LEU A 707 -15.05 -24.58 -3.37
N GLU A 708 -14.45 -24.48 -4.57
CA GLU A 708 -14.47 -25.55 -5.57
C GLU A 708 -13.87 -26.85 -5.01
N LYS A 709 -12.72 -26.74 -4.33
CA LYS A 709 -12.06 -27.87 -3.68
C LYS A 709 -12.95 -28.48 -2.59
N TYR A 710 -13.56 -27.67 -1.73
CA TYR A 710 -14.43 -28.15 -0.65
C TYR A 710 -15.62 -28.95 -1.21
N VAL A 711 -16.34 -28.38 -2.19
CA VAL A 711 -17.51 -29.04 -2.79
C VAL A 711 -17.14 -30.37 -3.44
N LYS A 712 -16.01 -30.40 -4.17
CA LYS A 712 -15.50 -31.61 -4.81
C LYS A 712 -15.12 -32.69 -3.80
N ASP A 713 -14.36 -32.33 -2.77
CA ASP A 713 -13.81 -33.29 -1.80
C ASP A 713 -14.89 -33.85 -0.87
N LYS A 714 -15.86 -33.02 -0.47
CA LYS A 714 -16.96 -33.42 0.40
C LYS A 714 -18.13 -34.04 -0.36
N GLY A 715 -18.21 -33.84 -1.67
CA GLY A 715 -19.31 -34.34 -2.49
C GLY A 715 -20.67 -33.82 -2.04
N VAL A 716 -20.74 -32.58 -1.56
CA VAL A 716 -21.99 -31.97 -1.08
C VAL A 716 -22.88 -31.55 -2.25
N ASP A 717 -24.20 -31.52 -2.02
CA ASP A 717 -25.18 -31.04 -2.99
C ASP A 717 -25.10 -29.51 -3.11
N PRO A 718 -24.69 -28.96 -4.27
CA PRO A 718 -24.58 -27.52 -4.43
C PRO A 718 -25.90 -26.76 -4.24
N ALA A 719 -27.06 -27.41 -4.35
CA ALA A 719 -28.35 -26.79 -4.09
C ALA A 719 -28.62 -26.56 -2.59
N LYS A 720 -27.86 -27.21 -1.71
CA LYS A 720 -28.05 -27.19 -0.24
C LYS A 720 -27.01 -26.35 0.49
N VAL A 721 -26.56 -25.24 -0.11
CA VAL A 721 -25.52 -24.35 0.46
C VAL A 721 -25.78 -23.99 1.92
N LYS A 722 -27.04 -23.79 2.33
CA LYS A 722 -27.37 -23.45 3.73
C LYS A 722 -26.95 -24.51 4.75
N ASP A 723 -26.91 -25.78 4.35
CA ASP A 723 -26.64 -26.91 5.25
C ASP A 723 -25.13 -27.09 5.48
N TRP A 724 -24.30 -26.81 4.48
CA TRP A 724 -22.85 -27.05 4.52
C TRP A 724 -22.01 -25.77 4.41
N GLY A 725 -22.60 -24.64 4.03
CA GLY A 725 -21.94 -23.36 3.79
C GLY A 725 -21.09 -22.87 4.97
N PRO A 726 -21.60 -22.89 6.21
CA PRO A 726 -20.80 -22.56 7.40
C PRO A 726 -19.53 -23.41 7.58
N ASP A 727 -19.53 -24.68 7.15
CA ASP A 727 -18.34 -25.53 7.20
C ASP A 727 -17.39 -25.25 6.03
N ALA A 728 -17.92 -25.02 4.83
CA ALA A 728 -17.15 -24.57 3.68
C ALA A 728 -16.45 -23.22 3.95
N GLU A 729 -17.13 -22.29 4.65
CA GLU A 729 -16.57 -21.00 5.03
C GLU A 729 -15.31 -21.15 5.89
N LYS A 730 -15.26 -22.12 6.82
CA LYS A 730 -14.05 -22.39 7.62
C LYS A 730 -12.87 -22.80 6.74
N ALA A 731 -13.12 -23.65 5.73
CA ALA A 731 -12.08 -24.06 4.78
C ALA A 731 -11.63 -22.90 3.89
N ILE A 732 -12.55 -22.04 3.48
CA ILE A 732 -12.25 -20.83 2.70
C ILE A 732 -11.43 -19.84 3.54
N ILE A 733 -11.83 -19.58 4.79
CA ILE A 733 -11.08 -18.72 5.72
C ILE A 733 -9.67 -19.27 5.93
N ALA A 734 -9.50 -20.57 6.12
CA ALA A 734 -8.17 -21.16 6.26
C ALA A 734 -7.30 -20.93 5.01
N ALA A 735 -7.87 -21.06 3.81
CA ALA A 735 -7.15 -20.77 2.57
C ALA A 735 -6.80 -19.28 2.41
N LEU A 736 -7.70 -18.39 2.83
CA LEU A 736 -7.47 -16.94 2.81
C LEU A 736 -6.42 -16.52 3.85
N GLU A 737 -6.47 -17.08 5.07
CA GLU A 737 -5.45 -16.87 6.11
C GLU A 737 -4.08 -17.36 5.61
N HIS A 738 -4.02 -18.54 4.99
CA HIS A 738 -2.79 -19.07 4.41
C HIS A 738 -2.21 -18.18 3.30
N ALA A 739 -3.06 -17.56 2.48
CA ALA A 739 -2.63 -16.67 1.41
C ALA A 739 -2.35 -15.22 1.86
N SER A 740 -2.68 -14.87 3.11
CA SER A 740 -2.55 -13.51 3.65
C SER A 740 -1.29 -13.36 4.50
N ARG A 741 -0.79 -12.12 4.59
CA ARG A 741 0.36 -11.80 5.44
C ARG A 741 -0.01 -11.78 6.92
N SER A 742 0.89 -12.26 7.78
CA SER A 742 0.59 -12.48 9.20
C SER A 742 0.34 -11.17 9.97
N GLU A 743 0.97 -10.07 9.58
CA GLU A 743 0.75 -8.74 10.15
C GLU A 743 -0.65 -8.22 9.82
N ARG A 744 -1.18 -8.50 8.63
CA ARG A 744 -2.53 -8.10 8.22
C ARG A 744 -3.59 -8.93 8.94
N LEU A 745 -3.36 -10.24 9.07
CA LEU A 745 -4.23 -11.11 9.88
C LEU A 745 -4.25 -10.71 11.36
N LYS A 746 -3.12 -10.28 11.91
CA LYS A 746 -3.07 -9.70 13.26
C LYS A 746 -3.91 -8.43 13.32
N HIS A 747 -3.74 -7.52 12.35
CA HIS A 747 -4.51 -6.28 12.28
C HIS A 747 -6.02 -6.54 12.23
N HIS A 748 -6.51 -7.46 11.39
CA HIS A 748 -7.94 -7.79 11.34
C HIS A 748 -8.46 -8.46 12.62
N ARG A 749 -7.65 -9.30 13.28
CA ARG A 749 -8.03 -9.86 14.59
C ARG A 749 -8.16 -8.77 15.65
N GLU A 750 -7.24 -7.80 15.66
CA GLU A 750 -7.27 -6.66 16.57
C GLU A 750 -8.43 -5.69 16.26
N ALA A 751 -8.87 -5.63 15.00
CA ALA A 751 -10.05 -4.88 14.57
C ALA A 751 -11.39 -5.54 14.98
N GLY A 752 -11.36 -6.76 15.55
CA GLY A 752 -12.54 -7.39 16.14
C GLY A 752 -13.60 -7.84 15.13
N PHE A 753 -13.20 -8.29 13.93
CA PHE A 753 -14.13 -8.93 12.99
C PHE A 753 -14.57 -10.30 13.51
N SER A 754 -15.88 -10.56 13.51
CA SER A 754 -16.45 -11.85 13.90
C SER A 754 -16.14 -12.94 12.86
N LYS A 755 -15.76 -14.12 13.36
CA LYS A 755 -15.61 -15.34 12.54
C LYS A 755 -16.92 -16.14 12.42
N GLU A 756 -17.96 -15.76 13.16
CA GLU A 756 -19.22 -16.49 13.15
C GLU A 756 -19.95 -16.30 11.81
N PRO A 757 -20.56 -17.35 11.23
CA PRO A 757 -21.36 -17.24 10.02
C PRO A 757 -22.50 -16.22 10.16
N ASN A 758 -22.89 -15.60 9.04
CA ASN A 758 -23.96 -14.60 8.93
C ASN A 758 -23.77 -13.35 9.80
N THR A 759 -22.53 -13.03 10.17
CA THR A 759 -22.24 -11.79 10.91
C THR A 759 -21.96 -10.60 10.01
N PHE A 760 -21.74 -10.80 8.71
CA PHE A 760 -21.67 -9.72 7.74
C PHE A 760 -23.07 -9.37 7.22
N ALA A 761 -23.54 -8.16 7.52
CA ALA A 761 -24.79 -7.58 7.05
C ALA A 761 -24.57 -6.90 5.70
N ASP A 762 -25.28 -7.41 4.69
CA ASP A 762 -25.12 -7.01 3.29
C ASP A 762 -25.57 -5.58 2.97
#